data_AF-A0A1B6KVP5-F1
#
_entry.id   AF-A0A1B6KVP5-F1
#
_cell.length_a   1.000
_cell.length_b   1.000
_cell.length_c   1.000
_cell.angle_alpha   90.00
_cell.angle_beta   90.00
_cell.angle_gamma   90.00
#
_symmetry.space_group_name_H-M   'P 1'
#
loop_
_entity.id
_entity.type
_entity.pdbx_description
1 polymer ?
#
loop_
_entity_poly.entity_id
_entity_poly.type
_entity_poly.pdbx_seq_one_letter_code
_entity_poly.pdbx_strand_id
1 'polypeptide(L)'
;MGVPKFFRYISERYPCLSEVVKEYQLPEFDNLYLDMNGIIHVCSHPNDTDPHFRITEEKIFRDIFHYIETLFRMIQPQKLFFMAVDGVAPRAKMNQQRGRRFRSAKDAEIAEAKARDRGELLPSEDRFDSNCITPGTEFMTRLQEQLKYFVVFKISTDKLWQKVKVILSGHETPGEGEHKIMDYIRYMKSQPSYDPNTRHCLYGLDADLIMLGLCTHEPHFSLLREEVKYGKKNNQKRIPTPEETTFFLLHLSLMREYLDLEFQQLKTTLPFPYDLEHIIDDWVLMGFLVGNDFIPHLPDMHINKGALPILYQTYIEVLPTLRGYINEGGELRLDRFQKYMEKLAAFDFRQFKEVSGDLRYLESKTGRKSDGKERHSYKNNEEVTTPRKNKDLAALIAAAEEMLDGSEDDDENYQTLDSDDEDDEDGTSFAEFCAHKNNYYMEKLEYNEVTPAVLRSQAECYVRAIQWNLNYYYNGCCSWSWYYPHHYAPYISDIRNFSELKLEYDLAQPFLPFQQLLAVLPAASKKLLPKAYHGLMEDDKSPIIDFYPTEFKTDLNGKRQDWEALVLIPFIDQDSLLCAMETKEQELTDEEKARNKHGPMQVFYYTPENQGSYMAPAYFPALANHHARVENLSRDDIFVERSQLIKGLCPGLRLDVYYSGFPTLKHIPFTAELCKGKVKVFESPSQGDNMILTIQPQGHPDVKDVAVQLLEKSIYVNWPHMFEARVVGVASETVRFSLKKEDNSLFSEKLNATLKAQWCLTKKGIEERYMNRMGVDIGNTEIIVYACTLVDRKIEVTDEKVQYEKQWSKHPIAYALQTTRTDIAVQESLPPPTTLNQLFHIGRVVFSLENHTYGAMGTVVESSRNQRIFVAFTFESEPNVNHMKYITRFEAPRYYTGNQVAHKLEIPPHVLSRITGTIYVIEGNETERKFNIGLNLKFNKRNEEVIGYTKRDKTQGYWTYSQQAEIEVAMYQQMFSEVFDYLEQSKHSVDVHYKDLFPVIPEIKMEQLRIFLKGLGSAKAERQPCGTEILDEEVVQALEKYIDHYNKEEKLTRQFTMPMKPTRLYLPKPKLGQAPDPDVEFYLYERCINARESHTVPLGAKGIIIGKHKVDQGPHYMYDILFDKEFTGGLKLRCSPHRGYRLPGQAIINLCVNRPHCSYNRNSKPTAVVEPSGSFFMEVSSNNDNGHNSAFASWRNKPQSDAEQ
;
A
#
# COMPACT_ATOMS: atom_id res chain seq x y z
N MET A 1 -1.40 -10.83 7.44
CA MET A 1 -1.68 -11.65 8.64
C MET A 1 -3.08 -11.28 9.11
N GLY A 2 -3.55 -11.86 10.21
CA GLY A 2 -4.94 -11.71 10.61
C GLY A 2 -5.90 -12.35 9.61
N VAL A 3 -7.04 -11.72 9.34
CA VAL A 3 -8.11 -12.30 8.51
C VAL A 3 -7.80 -12.29 6.99
N PRO A 4 -7.60 -13.45 6.31
CA PRO A 4 -7.22 -13.48 4.90
C PRO A 4 -8.29 -12.91 3.96
N LYS A 5 -7.88 -12.04 3.02
CA LYS A 5 -8.74 -11.35 2.03
C LYS A 5 -9.77 -10.37 2.61
N PHE A 6 -9.79 -10.14 3.93
CA PHE A 6 -10.77 -9.27 4.60
C PHE A 6 -10.78 -7.83 4.07
N PHE A 7 -9.62 -7.17 4.00
CA PHE A 7 -9.48 -5.82 3.42
C PHE A 7 -10.09 -5.73 2.01
N ARG A 8 -9.85 -6.72 1.15
CA ARG A 8 -10.43 -6.75 -0.19
C ARG A 8 -11.95 -6.89 -0.15
N TYR A 9 -12.47 -7.78 0.70
CA TYR A 9 -13.91 -8.00 0.85
C TYR A 9 -14.64 -6.74 1.33
N ILE A 10 -14.18 -6.10 2.42
CA ILE A 10 -14.84 -4.89 2.93
C ILE A 10 -14.75 -3.73 1.94
N SER A 11 -13.61 -3.56 1.24
CA SER A 11 -13.46 -2.50 0.24
C SER A 11 -14.31 -2.75 -1.01
N GLU A 12 -14.57 -4.01 -1.39
CA GLU A 12 -15.54 -4.32 -2.46
C GLU A 12 -16.99 -4.20 -1.98
N ARG A 13 -17.31 -4.54 -0.72
CA ARG A 13 -18.67 -4.38 -0.16
C ARG A 13 -19.05 -2.91 0.05
N TYR A 14 -18.11 -2.09 0.50
CA TYR A 14 -18.29 -0.70 0.88
C TYR A 14 -17.34 0.21 0.06
N PRO A 15 -17.71 0.59 -1.18
CA PRO A 15 -16.71 0.99 -2.17
C PRO A 15 -16.09 2.39 -1.95
N CYS A 16 -16.68 3.21 -1.08
CA CYS A 16 -16.10 4.49 -0.67
C CYS A 16 -15.14 4.41 0.53
N LEU A 17 -14.82 3.23 1.09
CA LEU A 17 -13.95 3.17 2.28
C LEU A 17 -12.53 3.71 2.07
N SER A 18 -11.97 3.53 0.88
CA SER A 18 -10.55 3.80 0.62
C SER A 18 -10.34 4.70 -0.59
N GLU A 19 -9.53 5.74 -0.41
CA GLU A 19 -9.08 6.59 -1.51
C GLU A 19 -7.57 6.47 -1.76
N VAL A 20 -7.16 6.60 -3.03
CA VAL A 20 -5.75 6.70 -3.40
C VAL A 20 -5.29 8.12 -3.10
N VAL A 21 -4.41 8.25 -2.11
CA VAL A 21 -3.95 9.56 -1.62
C VAL A 21 -2.65 9.99 -2.30
N LYS A 22 -2.53 11.30 -2.52
CA LYS A 22 -1.28 11.98 -2.86
C LYS A 22 -0.86 12.86 -1.70
N GLU A 23 0.44 13.14 -1.58
CA GLU A 23 1.02 13.89 -0.45
C GLU A 23 0.30 15.22 -0.12
N TYR A 24 -0.12 15.97 -1.14
CA TYR A 24 -0.84 17.25 -0.96
C TYR A 24 -2.34 17.09 -0.67
N GLN A 25 -2.92 15.90 -0.83
CA GLN A 25 -4.35 15.61 -0.61
C GLN A 25 -4.63 15.02 0.77
N LEU A 26 -3.59 14.61 1.50
CA LEU A 26 -3.75 14.01 2.82
C LEU A 26 -4.32 15.02 3.84
N PRO A 27 -5.30 14.62 4.67
CA PRO A 27 -5.69 15.41 5.84
C PRO A 27 -4.52 15.65 6.79
N GLU A 28 -4.70 16.61 7.67
CA GLU A 28 -3.83 16.77 8.83
C GLU A 28 -4.18 15.72 9.88
N PHE A 29 -3.15 15.09 10.46
CA PHE A 29 -3.28 14.16 11.56
C PHE A 29 -2.56 14.69 12.80
N ASP A 30 -3.12 14.42 13.97
CA ASP A 30 -2.47 14.76 15.23
C ASP A 30 -1.45 13.69 15.62
N ASN A 31 -1.84 12.42 15.47
CA ASN A 31 -1.06 11.28 15.90
C ASN A 31 -0.81 10.32 14.72
N LEU A 32 0.46 9.96 14.50
CA LEU A 32 0.88 8.90 13.57
C LEU A 32 1.44 7.71 14.36
N TYR A 33 0.96 6.51 14.07
CA TYR A 33 1.41 5.25 14.64
C TYR A 33 1.96 4.35 13.52
N LEU A 34 3.15 3.77 13.70
CA LEU A 34 3.74 2.79 12.79
C LEU A 34 3.84 1.44 13.48
N ASP A 35 3.20 0.42 12.93
CA ASP A 35 3.69 -0.95 13.09
C ASP A 35 4.95 -1.11 12.21
N MET A 36 6.08 -1.33 12.87
CA MET A 36 7.39 -1.44 12.23
C MET A 36 7.64 -2.80 11.61
N ASN A 37 6.92 -3.86 12.02
CA ASN A 37 7.28 -5.22 11.63
C ASN A 37 7.11 -5.45 10.12
N GLY A 38 6.03 -4.92 9.53
CA GLY A 38 5.87 -4.89 8.08
C GLY A 38 7.01 -4.18 7.34
N ILE A 39 7.51 -3.06 7.87
CA ILE A 39 8.62 -2.29 7.28
C ILE A 39 9.93 -3.08 7.35
N ILE A 40 10.24 -3.67 8.51
CA ILE A 40 11.48 -4.45 8.72
C ILE A 40 11.52 -5.66 7.76
N HIS A 41 10.39 -6.36 7.57
CA HIS A 41 10.29 -7.43 6.58
C HIS A 41 10.53 -6.94 5.15
N VAL A 42 9.86 -5.86 4.71
CA VAL A 42 10.01 -5.30 3.35
C VAL A 42 11.44 -4.83 3.06
N CYS A 43 12.09 -4.16 4.01
CA CYS A 43 13.46 -3.64 3.83
C CYS A 43 14.56 -4.70 3.93
N SER A 44 14.32 -5.84 4.60
CA SER A 44 15.34 -6.89 4.77
C SER A 44 15.25 -8.04 3.77
N HIS A 45 14.06 -8.42 3.31
CA HIS A 45 13.88 -9.48 2.31
C HIS A 45 12.64 -9.21 1.46
N PRO A 46 12.70 -8.28 0.48
CA PRO A 46 11.56 -7.92 -0.36
C PRO A 46 11.06 -9.07 -1.26
N ASN A 47 11.81 -10.16 -1.39
CA ASN A 47 11.45 -11.34 -2.18
C ASN A 47 12.02 -12.65 -1.59
N ASP A 48 11.28 -13.29 -0.68
CA ASP A 48 11.64 -14.58 -0.06
C ASP A 48 11.89 -15.73 -1.06
N THR A 49 11.41 -15.60 -2.30
CA THR A 49 11.49 -16.69 -3.29
C THR A 49 12.82 -16.74 -4.07
N ASP A 50 13.73 -15.79 -3.85
CA ASP A 50 15.02 -15.72 -4.55
C ASP A 50 16.18 -16.26 -3.67
N PRO A 51 16.70 -17.47 -3.93
CA PRO A 51 17.79 -18.05 -3.14
C PRO A 51 19.13 -17.31 -3.29
N HIS A 52 19.27 -16.47 -4.33
CA HIS A 52 20.49 -15.69 -4.60
C HIS A 52 20.50 -14.31 -3.96
N PHE A 53 19.37 -13.84 -3.40
CA PHE A 53 19.29 -12.51 -2.79
C PHE A 53 20.23 -12.39 -1.57
N ARG A 54 21.00 -11.31 -1.51
CA ARG A 54 21.89 -10.94 -0.39
C ARG A 54 21.79 -9.44 -0.13
N ILE A 55 21.87 -9.05 1.14
CA ILE A 55 21.80 -7.67 1.61
C ILE A 55 22.60 -7.53 2.91
N THR A 56 23.26 -6.38 3.10
CA THR A 56 24.04 -6.07 4.31
C THR A 56 23.17 -5.38 5.37
N GLU A 57 23.48 -5.59 6.66
CA GLU A 57 22.75 -4.93 7.76
C GLU A 57 22.74 -3.40 7.62
N GLU A 58 23.85 -2.79 7.20
CA GLU A 58 23.93 -1.36 6.90
C GLU A 58 22.84 -0.91 5.92
N LYS A 59 22.65 -1.66 4.83
CA LYS A 59 21.64 -1.34 3.82
C LYS A 59 20.24 -1.53 4.38
N ILE A 60 19.98 -2.61 5.13
CA ILE A 60 18.69 -2.83 5.80
C ILE A 60 18.33 -1.63 6.70
N PHE A 61 19.25 -1.19 7.56
CA PHE A 61 19.00 -0.06 8.47
C PHE A 61 18.79 1.25 7.70
N ARG A 62 19.58 1.50 6.65
CA ARG A 62 19.42 2.66 5.77
C ARG A 62 18.07 2.68 5.06
N ASP A 63 17.62 1.54 4.54
CA ASP A 63 16.35 1.39 3.84
C ASP A 63 15.16 1.54 4.83
N ILE A 64 15.26 1.01 6.06
CA ILE A 64 14.28 1.23 7.15
C ILE A 64 14.18 2.73 7.51
N PHE A 65 15.31 3.40 7.74
CA PHE A 65 15.35 4.82 8.08
C PHE A 65 14.69 5.69 7.00
N HIS A 66 14.99 5.39 5.73
CA HIS A 66 14.39 6.06 4.58
C HIS A 66 12.88 5.83 4.48
N TYR A 67 12.41 4.62 4.79
CA TYR A 67 10.98 4.29 4.84
C TYR A 67 10.26 5.10 5.92
N ILE A 68 10.77 5.09 7.16
CA ILE A 68 10.21 5.86 8.29
C ILE A 68 10.15 7.36 7.96
N GLU A 69 11.25 7.90 7.43
CA GLU A 69 11.37 9.31 7.06
C GLU A 69 10.35 9.72 5.98
N THR A 70 10.12 8.87 4.98
CA THR A 70 9.12 9.10 3.93
C THR A 70 7.70 9.11 4.50
N LEU A 71 7.32 8.13 5.33
CA LEU A 71 6.00 8.09 5.98
C LEU A 71 5.76 9.32 6.87
N PHE A 72 6.74 9.67 7.71
CA PHE A 72 6.66 10.83 8.60
C PHE A 72 6.49 12.15 7.82
N ARG A 73 7.24 12.33 6.72
CA ARG A 73 7.15 13.52 5.85
C ARG A 73 5.84 13.60 5.07
N MET A 74 5.26 12.46 4.71
CA MET A 74 4.00 12.40 3.99
C MET A 74 2.81 12.76 4.90
N ILE A 75 2.78 12.23 6.14
CA ILE A 75 1.68 12.44 7.08
C ILE A 75 1.81 13.74 7.89
N GLN A 76 3.03 14.10 8.33
CA GLN A 76 3.33 15.27 9.17
C GLN A 76 2.44 15.34 10.42
N PRO A 77 2.57 14.39 11.38
CA PRO A 77 1.79 14.41 12.61
C PRO A 77 2.03 15.70 13.42
N GLN A 78 0.98 16.25 14.04
CA GLN A 78 1.05 17.53 14.76
C GLN A 78 1.36 17.41 16.26
N LYS A 79 1.05 16.27 16.90
CA LYS A 79 1.17 16.05 18.35
C LYS A 79 2.08 14.85 18.70
N LEU A 80 1.85 13.68 18.10
CA LEU A 80 2.50 12.41 18.45
C LEU A 80 3.02 11.66 17.23
N PHE A 81 4.20 11.04 17.38
CA PHE A 81 4.71 10.02 16.47
C PHE A 81 5.15 8.78 17.26
N PHE A 82 4.49 7.64 17.04
CA PHE A 82 4.70 6.40 17.79
C PHE A 82 5.20 5.30 16.84
N MET A 83 6.35 4.71 17.14
CA MET A 83 6.91 3.56 16.41
C MET A 83 6.89 2.33 17.31
N ALA A 84 6.25 1.26 16.86
CA ALA A 84 6.10 0.02 17.60
C ALA A 84 6.76 -1.14 16.86
N VAL A 85 7.72 -1.80 17.51
CA VAL A 85 8.36 -3.04 17.04
C VAL A 85 7.86 -4.19 17.91
N ASP A 86 7.54 -5.36 17.37
CA ASP A 86 7.10 -6.49 18.20
C ASP A 86 8.12 -6.80 19.30
N GLY A 87 7.62 -6.86 20.54
CA GLY A 87 8.31 -7.46 21.68
C GLY A 87 7.87 -8.91 21.89
N VAL A 88 8.14 -9.44 23.08
CA VAL A 88 7.65 -10.77 23.47
C VAL A 88 6.11 -10.79 23.41
N ALA A 89 5.53 -11.75 22.71
CA ALA A 89 4.09 -11.89 22.51
C ALA A 89 3.46 -12.86 23.54
N PRO A 90 2.15 -12.79 23.79
CA PRO A 90 1.45 -13.79 24.60
C PRO A 90 1.51 -15.19 24.00
N ARG A 91 1.46 -16.24 24.84
CA ARG A 91 1.57 -17.64 24.39
C ARG A 91 0.53 -18.04 23.34
N ALA A 92 -0.66 -17.42 23.38
CA ALA A 92 -1.69 -17.53 22.35
C ALA A 92 -1.17 -17.26 20.92
N LYS A 93 -0.33 -16.22 20.70
CA LYS A 93 0.26 -15.93 19.39
C LYS A 93 1.56 -16.70 19.12
N MET A 94 2.28 -17.12 20.16
CA MET A 94 3.57 -17.83 20.01
C MET A 94 3.46 -19.10 19.14
N ASN A 95 2.37 -19.85 19.22
CA ASN A 95 2.15 -21.03 18.38
C ASN A 95 2.02 -20.68 16.89
N GLN A 96 1.32 -19.59 16.55
CA GLN A 96 1.21 -19.08 15.18
C GLN A 96 2.57 -18.60 14.66
N GLN A 97 3.33 -17.87 15.48
CA GLN A 97 4.68 -17.42 15.14
C GLN A 97 5.59 -18.63 14.87
N ARG A 98 5.59 -19.63 15.75
CA ARG A 98 6.41 -20.84 15.64
C ARG A 98 6.12 -21.61 14.37
N GLY A 99 4.84 -21.86 14.05
CA GLY A 99 4.45 -22.48 12.79
C GLY A 99 4.99 -21.73 11.57
N ARG A 100 4.96 -20.39 11.59
CA ARG A 100 5.55 -19.56 10.54
C ARG A 100 7.07 -19.65 10.47
N ARG A 101 7.81 -19.70 11.59
CA ARG A 101 9.28 -19.83 11.61
C ARG A 101 9.76 -21.20 11.13
N PHE A 102 9.03 -22.27 11.46
CA PHE A 102 9.29 -23.62 10.94
C PHE A 102 9.04 -23.67 9.43
N ARG A 103 7.93 -23.08 8.94
CA ARG A 103 7.65 -22.99 7.50
C ARG A 103 8.71 -22.19 6.74
N SER A 104 9.08 -20.99 7.19
CA SER A 104 10.08 -20.16 6.50
C SER A 104 11.43 -20.85 6.39
N ALA A 105 11.87 -21.55 7.44
CA ALA A 105 13.11 -22.34 7.40
C ALA A 105 13.03 -23.51 6.40
N LYS A 106 11.90 -24.23 6.35
CA LYS A 106 11.71 -25.36 5.43
C LYS A 106 11.57 -24.92 3.97
N ASP A 107 10.81 -23.86 3.70
CA ASP A 107 10.66 -23.27 2.37
C ASP A 107 12.00 -22.77 1.82
N ALA A 108 12.83 -22.18 2.69
CA ALA A 108 14.19 -21.77 2.39
C ALA A 108 15.12 -22.94 2.04
N GLU A 109 15.12 -24.01 2.85
CA GLU A 109 15.87 -25.25 2.59
C GLU A 109 15.50 -25.85 1.23
N ILE A 110 14.19 -25.96 0.97
CA ILE A 110 13.63 -26.47 -0.28
C ILE A 110 14.01 -25.57 -1.48
N ALA A 111 14.02 -24.25 -1.31
CA ALA A 111 14.41 -23.32 -2.37
C ALA A 111 15.89 -23.44 -2.74
N GLU A 112 16.77 -23.60 -1.75
CA GLU A 112 18.20 -23.83 -1.96
C GLU A 112 18.50 -25.20 -2.57
N ALA A 113 17.86 -26.27 -2.07
CA ALA A 113 17.98 -27.61 -2.63
C ALA A 113 17.61 -27.61 -4.12
N LYS A 114 16.42 -27.06 -4.46
CA LYS A 114 15.98 -26.90 -5.84
C LYS A 114 16.91 -26.03 -6.70
N ALA A 115 17.66 -25.09 -6.11
CA ALA A 115 18.66 -24.31 -6.85
C ALA A 115 19.93 -25.13 -7.14
N ARG A 116 20.42 -25.88 -6.15
CA ARG A 116 21.54 -26.83 -6.31
C ARG A 116 21.22 -27.93 -7.33
N ASP A 117 20.00 -28.47 -7.30
CA ASP A 117 19.52 -29.47 -8.26
C ASP A 117 19.47 -28.94 -9.71
N ARG A 118 19.24 -27.64 -9.88
CA ARG A 118 19.31 -26.96 -11.19
C ARG A 118 20.74 -26.59 -11.60
N GLY A 119 21.75 -26.96 -10.81
CA GLY A 119 23.16 -26.62 -11.06
C GLY A 119 23.50 -25.14 -10.83
N GLU A 120 22.67 -24.39 -10.11
CA GLU A 120 22.91 -22.97 -9.83
C GLU A 120 23.98 -22.81 -8.73
N LEU A 121 25.03 -22.05 -9.02
CA LEU A 121 26.04 -21.66 -8.03
C LEU A 121 25.45 -20.59 -7.09
N LEU A 122 25.12 -21.00 -5.86
CA LEU A 122 24.69 -20.09 -4.80
C LEU A 122 25.86 -19.17 -4.36
N PRO A 123 25.58 -17.92 -3.93
CA PRO A 123 26.59 -17.04 -3.34
C PRO A 123 27.28 -17.68 -2.13
N SER A 124 28.57 -17.39 -1.95
CA SER A 124 29.37 -17.86 -0.80
C SER A 124 29.01 -17.20 0.53
N GLU A 125 28.26 -16.11 0.50
CA GLU A 125 27.71 -15.46 1.69
C GLU A 125 26.44 -16.19 2.15
N ASP A 126 26.28 -16.36 3.48
CA ASP A 126 25.05 -16.90 4.07
C ASP A 126 23.84 -16.02 3.67
N ARG A 127 22.68 -16.64 3.41
CA ARG A 127 21.43 -15.89 3.18
C ARG A 127 20.98 -15.25 4.50
N PHE A 128 20.40 -14.05 4.42
CA PHE A 128 19.69 -13.45 5.55
C PHE A 128 18.58 -14.39 6.04
N ASP A 129 18.61 -14.77 7.32
CA ASP A 129 17.55 -15.56 7.96
C ASP A 129 16.49 -14.61 8.51
N SER A 130 15.31 -14.57 7.88
CA SER A 130 14.19 -13.70 8.28
C SER A 130 13.60 -14.07 9.65
N ASN A 131 13.94 -15.25 10.21
CA ASN A 131 13.59 -15.61 11.58
C ASN A 131 14.33 -14.75 12.62
N CYS A 132 15.39 -14.02 12.23
CA CYS A 132 16.09 -13.07 13.10
C CYS A 132 15.22 -11.89 13.55
N ILE A 133 14.11 -11.61 12.86
CA ILE A 133 13.10 -10.61 13.22
C ILE A 133 12.19 -11.19 14.30
N THR A 134 12.79 -11.50 15.44
CA THR A 134 12.15 -12.03 16.64
C THR A 134 12.86 -11.40 17.86
N PRO A 135 12.15 -10.95 18.91
CA PRO A 135 12.75 -10.34 20.09
C PRO A 135 13.88 -11.18 20.70
N GLY A 136 14.94 -10.52 21.17
CA GLY A 136 16.08 -11.17 21.85
C GLY A 136 17.21 -11.62 20.93
N THR A 137 17.05 -11.60 19.60
CA THR A 137 18.18 -11.86 18.69
C THR A 137 19.18 -10.71 18.70
N GLU A 138 20.41 -10.97 18.27
CA GLU A 138 21.41 -9.92 18.05
C GLU A 138 20.94 -8.85 17.07
N PHE A 139 20.31 -9.27 15.97
CA PHE A 139 19.83 -8.37 14.92
C PHE A 139 18.83 -7.35 15.48
N MET A 140 17.85 -7.80 16.28
CA MET A 140 16.86 -6.91 16.88
C MET A 140 17.49 -5.94 17.89
N THR A 141 18.48 -6.39 18.67
CA THR A 141 19.24 -5.51 19.58
C THR A 141 20.03 -4.45 18.82
N ARG A 142 20.72 -4.82 17.73
CA ARG A 142 21.41 -3.86 16.85
C ARG A 142 20.42 -2.88 16.20
N LEU A 143 19.29 -3.38 15.67
CA LEU A 143 18.23 -2.57 15.08
C LEU A 143 17.67 -1.55 16.08
N GLN A 144 17.45 -1.95 17.33
CA GLN A 144 16.93 -1.09 18.38
C GLN A 144 17.87 0.08 18.67
N GLU A 145 19.17 -0.16 18.86
CA GLU A 145 20.16 0.91 19.04
C GLU A 145 20.28 1.83 17.81
N GLN A 146 20.16 1.26 16.61
CA GLN A 146 20.13 2.03 15.36
C GLN A 146 18.90 2.94 15.27
N LEU A 147 17.71 2.46 15.66
CA LEU A 147 16.49 3.27 15.73
C LEU A 147 16.60 4.38 16.79
N LYS A 148 17.18 4.10 17.97
CA LYS A 148 17.46 5.12 19.00
C LYS A 148 18.33 6.24 18.43
N TYR A 149 19.44 5.87 17.78
CA TYR A 149 20.32 6.83 17.10
C TYR A 149 19.59 7.64 16.02
N PHE A 150 18.79 6.99 15.17
CA PHE A 150 18.03 7.66 14.11
C PHE A 150 17.05 8.70 14.66
N VAL A 151 16.31 8.40 15.74
CA VAL A 151 15.39 9.35 16.37
C VAL A 151 16.14 10.53 16.97
N VAL A 152 17.24 10.29 17.70
CA VAL A 152 18.09 11.35 18.25
C VAL A 152 18.67 12.24 17.14
N PHE A 153 19.13 11.63 16.04
CA PHE A 153 19.63 12.34 14.87
C PHE A 153 18.54 13.20 14.23
N LYS A 154 17.35 12.66 13.98
CA LYS A 154 16.24 13.41 13.33
C LYS A 154 15.72 14.54 14.20
N ILE A 155 15.51 14.34 15.51
CA ILE A 155 15.10 15.41 16.42
C ILE A 155 16.16 16.52 16.48
N SER A 156 17.45 16.15 16.44
CA SER A 156 18.53 17.14 16.48
C SER A 156 18.73 17.92 15.17
N THR A 157 18.26 17.39 14.02
CA THR A 157 18.57 17.95 12.68
C THR A 157 17.37 18.40 11.85
N ASP A 158 16.18 17.82 12.03
CA ASP A 158 14.97 18.14 11.24
C ASP A 158 13.91 18.86 12.09
N LYS A 159 13.60 20.11 11.71
CA LYS A 159 12.63 20.99 12.38
C LYS A 159 11.21 20.43 12.45
N LEU A 160 10.85 19.45 11.62
CA LEU A 160 9.55 18.78 11.73
C LEU A 160 9.48 17.86 12.95
N TRP A 161 10.54 17.10 13.20
CA TRP A 161 10.64 16.19 14.34
C TRP A 161 10.70 16.94 15.68
N GLN A 162 11.23 18.18 15.67
CA GLN A 162 11.36 19.02 16.86
C GLN A 162 10.03 19.45 17.50
N LYS A 163 8.91 19.34 16.78
CA LYS A 163 7.58 19.77 17.25
C LYS A 163 6.73 18.66 17.86
N VAL A 164 7.16 17.40 17.71
CA VAL A 164 6.32 16.22 17.91
C VAL A 164 6.88 15.40 19.05
N LYS A 165 6.02 14.87 19.94
CA LYS A 165 6.43 13.85 20.92
C LYS A 165 6.72 12.55 20.15
N VAL A 166 7.96 12.07 20.17
CA VAL A 166 8.32 10.80 19.52
C VAL A 166 8.40 9.70 20.57
N ILE A 167 7.78 8.54 20.30
CA ILE A 167 7.86 7.35 21.16
C ILE A 167 8.39 6.17 20.34
N LEU A 168 9.43 5.51 20.84
CA LEU A 168 9.94 4.24 20.32
C LEU A 168 9.62 3.13 21.32
N SER A 169 8.67 2.27 20.96
CA SER A 169 8.34 1.05 21.68
C SER A 169 9.04 -0.14 21.02
N GLY A 170 10.31 -0.35 21.37
CA GLY A 170 11.17 -1.38 20.77
C GLY A 170 10.81 -2.81 21.16
N HIS A 171 11.59 -3.76 20.64
CA HIS A 171 11.45 -5.19 20.99
C HIS A 171 11.74 -5.48 22.47
N GLU A 172 12.38 -4.55 23.18
CA GLU A 172 12.69 -4.60 24.61
C GLU A 172 11.40 -4.63 25.45
N THR A 173 10.33 -3.97 24.98
CA THR A 173 9.04 -3.88 25.69
C THR A 173 8.09 -4.99 25.23
N PRO A 174 7.61 -5.88 26.14
CA PRO A 174 6.65 -6.94 25.82
C PRO A 174 5.36 -6.43 25.19
N GLY A 175 4.78 -7.25 24.31
CA GLY A 175 3.61 -6.96 23.51
C GLY A 175 3.93 -6.77 22.03
N GLU A 176 2.96 -7.10 21.20
CA GLU A 176 2.97 -6.90 19.75
C GLU A 176 2.86 -5.41 19.41
N GLY A 177 3.40 -4.98 18.27
CA GLY A 177 3.45 -3.58 17.87
C GLY A 177 2.06 -2.93 17.85
N GLU A 178 1.10 -3.60 17.22
CA GLU A 178 -0.29 -3.16 17.13
C GLU A 178 -0.97 -3.06 18.51
N HIS A 179 -0.78 -4.05 19.40
CA HIS A 179 -1.37 -4.00 20.74
C HIS A 179 -0.69 -2.98 21.67
N LYS A 180 0.61 -2.72 21.53
CA LYS A 180 1.32 -1.64 22.26
C LYS A 180 0.84 -0.26 21.82
N ILE A 181 0.47 -0.08 20.55
CA ILE A 181 -0.20 1.13 20.06
C ILE A 181 -1.58 1.27 20.70
N MET A 182 -2.38 0.21 20.74
CA MET A 182 -3.74 0.26 21.31
C MET A 182 -3.74 0.47 22.83
N ASP A 183 -2.79 -0.13 23.57
CA ASP A 183 -2.54 0.17 24.99
C ASP A 183 -2.28 1.68 25.19
N TYR A 184 -1.42 2.28 24.35
CA TYR A 184 -1.13 3.71 24.45
C TYR A 184 -2.29 4.62 24.03
N ILE A 185 -3.14 4.20 23.07
CA ILE A 185 -4.38 4.92 22.72
C ILE A 185 -5.38 4.88 23.86
N ARG A 186 -5.59 3.72 24.50
CA ARG A 186 -6.42 3.59 25.71
C ARG A 186 -5.93 4.49 26.84
N TYR A 187 -4.62 4.48 27.09
CA TYR A 187 -3.96 5.35 28.07
C TYR A 187 -4.19 6.84 27.77
N MET A 188 -4.01 7.28 26.52
CA MET A 188 -4.28 8.67 26.16
C MET A 188 -5.76 9.04 26.35
N LYS A 189 -6.67 8.16 25.92
CA LYS A 189 -8.12 8.38 25.98
C LYS A 189 -8.63 8.49 27.43
N SER A 190 -8.03 7.76 28.37
CA SER A 190 -8.37 7.85 29.80
C SER A 190 -7.87 9.13 30.49
N GLN A 191 -7.01 9.94 29.84
CA GLN A 191 -6.52 11.18 30.46
C GLN A 191 -7.59 12.28 30.47
N PRO A 192 -7.78 13.02 31.58
CA PRO A 192 -8.76 14.11 31.66
C PRO A 192 -8.55 15.26 30.66
N SER A 193 -7.34 15.39 30.10
CA SER A 193 -6.99 16.39 29.09
C SER A 193 -7.03 15.87 27.65
N TYR A 194 -7.58 14.68 27.42
CA TYR A 194 -7.73 14.12 26.07
C TYR A 194 -8.69 14.98 25.23
N ASP A 195 -8.36 15.16 23.96
CA ASP A 195 -9.18 15.86 22.98
C ASP A 195 -9.99 14.81 22.20
N PRO A 196 -11.33 14.74 22.38
CA PRO A 196 -12.19 13.75 21.71
C PRO A 196 -12.17 13.82 20.18
N ASN A 197 -11.60 14.88 19.60
CA ASN A 197 -11.52 15.07 18.15
C ASN A 197 -10.11 14.79 17.61
N THR A 198 -9.21 14.23 18.42
CA THR A 198 -7.84 13.85 18.00
C THR A 198 -7.90 13.00 16.73
N ARG A 199 -7.03 13.31 15.77
CA ARG A 199 -6.99 12.67 14.43
C ARG A 199 -5.88 11.63 14.38
N HIS A 200 -6.25 10.37 14.21
CA HIS A 200 -5.37 9.20 14.27
C HIS A 200 -5.07 8.66 12.86
N CYS A 201 -3.78 8.46 12.56
CA CYS A 201 -3.32 7.72 11.39
C CYS A 201 -2.47 6.53 11.84
N LEU A 202 -2.90 5.31 11.51
CA LEU A 202 -2.15 4.08 11.79
C LEU A 202 -1.68 3.45 10.48
N TYR A 203 -0.37 3.21 10.37
CA TYR A 203 0.24 2.53 9.24
C TYR A 203 0.41 1.03 9.53
N GLY A 204 -0.02 0.20 8.58
CA GLY A 204 0.25 -1.24 8.58
C GLY A 204 -0.56 -2.00 7.53
N LEU A 205 -0.11 -3.21 7.18
CA LEU A 205 -0.70 -4.01 6.10
C LEU A 205 -1.68 -5.09 6.55
N ASP A 206 -1.88 -5.27 7.86
CA ASP A 206 -2.72 -6.35 8.38
C ASP A 206 -4.21 -6.00 8.40
N ALA A 207 -5.06 -7.04 8.40
CA ALA A 207 -6.50 -6.88 8.41
C ALA A 207 -7.01 -6.42 9.79
N ASP A 208 -6.36 -6.91 10.84
CA ASP A 208 -6.79 -6.79 12.23
C ASP A 208 -6.71 -5.35 12.74
N LEU A 209 -5.83 -4.52 12.16
CA LEU A 209 -5.79 -3.06 12.37
C LEU A 209 -7.12 -2.34 12.08
N ILE A 210 -7.98 -2.91 11.21
CA ILE A 210 -9.32 -2.38 10.95
C ILE A 210 -10.22 -2.63 12.17
N MET A 211 -10.17 -3.84 12.74
CA MET A 211 -10.93 -4.21 13.94
C MET A 211 -10.40 -3.46 15.16
N LEU A 212 -9.08 -3.46 15.40
CA LEU A 212 -8.44 -2.72 16.50
C LEU A 212 -8.75 -1.22 16.43
N GLY A 213 -8.67 -0.62 15.24
CA GLY A 213 -9.03 0.80 15.05
C GLY A 213 -10.50 1.09 15.38
N LEU A 214 -11.42 0.19 15.00
CA LEU A 214 -12.84 0.31 15.38
C LEU A 214 -13.07 0.11 16.88
N CYS A 215 -12.36 -0.82 17.54
CA CYS A 215 -12.41 -1.06 19.00
C CYS A 215 -11.97 0.17 19.82
N THR A 216 -11.27 1.15 19.23
CA THR A 216 -10.97 2.41 19.92
C THR A 216 -12.20 3.30 20.07
N HIS A 217 -13.20 3.13 19.20
CA HIS A 217 -14.34 4.01 18.97
C HIS A 217 -13.97 5.47 18.66
N GLU A 218 -12.73 5.78 18.27
CA GLU A 218 -12.37 7.14 17.87
C GLU A 218 -13.04 7.49 16.52
N PRO A 219 -13.63 8.70 16.38
CA PRO A 219 -14.34 9.11 15.17
C PRO A 219 -13.41 9.42 14.00
N HIS A 220 -12.23 9.97 14.29
CA HIS A 220 -11.28 10.50 13.30
C HIS A 220 -10.08 9.57 13.16
N PHE A 221 -10.34 8.33 12.73
CA PHE A 221 -9.33 7.30 12.58
C PHE A 221 -9.21 6.85 11.12
N SER A 222 -7.99 6.89 10.57
CA SER A 222 -7.69 6.39 9.23
C SER A 222 -6.52 5.40 9.27
N LEU A 223 -6.55 4.41 8.36
CA LEU A 223 -5.46 3.47 8.14
C LEU A 223 -4.71 3.83 6.86
N LEU A 224 -3.39 4.01 6.96
CA LEU A 224 -2.51 4.18 5.81
C LEU A 224 -1.96 2.82 5.37
N ARG A 225 -2.16 2.44 4.10
CA ARG A 225 -1.79 1.13 3.56
C ARG A 225 -1.12 1.28 2.19
N GLU A 226 -0.17 0.41 1.85
CA GLU A 226 0.36 0.32 0.47
C GLU A 226 -0.69 -0.26 -0.51
N GLU A 227 -0.57 0.05 -1.80
CA GLU A 227 -1.37 -0.58 -2.85
C GLU A 227 -1.03 -2.06 -3.06
N VAL A 228 -1.97 -2.95 -2.73
CA VAL A 228 -1.87 -4.37 -3.00
C VAL A 228 -2.42 -4.70 -4.40
N LYS A 229 -1.52 -4.96 -5.36
CA LYS A 229 -1.87 -5.34 -6.75
C LYS A 229 -2.17 -6.84 -6.88
N TYR A 230 -3.44 -7.17 -7.05
CA TYR A 230 -3.97 -8.55 -7.05
C TYR A 230 -3.83 -9.23 -8.44
N GLY A 231 -2.61 -9.61 -8.83
CA GLY A 231 -2.30 -10.22 -10.13
C GLY A 231 -1.26 -11.36 -10.12
N LYS A 232 -0.92 -11.91 -11.29
CA LYS A 232 0.09 -13.00 -11.41
C LYS A 232 1.51 -12.49 -11.11
N LYS A 233 2.19 -13.14 -10.15
CA LYS A 233 3.45 -12.72 -9.50
C LYS A 233 4.64 -12.39 -10.44
N ASN A 234 4.75 -13.02 -11.61
CA ASN A 234 5.98 -13.07 -12.44
C ASN A 234 6.52 -11.74 -13.03
N ASN A 235 5.94 -10.57 -12.74
CA ASN A 235 6.50 -9.27 -13.12
C ASN A 235 6.49 -8.24 -11.96
N GLN A 236 6.09 -8.63 -10.75
CA GLN A 236 5.98 -7.72 -9.61
C GLN A 236 7.33 -7.62 -8.87
N LYS A 237 8.32 -6.94 -9.47
CA LYS A 237 9.37 -6.31 -8.65
C LYS A 237 8.67 -5.24 -7.81
N ARG A 238 8.62 -5.43 -6.48
CA ARG A 238 8.20 -4.35 -5.57
C ARG A 238 9.08 -3.13 -5.85
N ILE A 239 8.46 -1.96 -5.94
CA ILE A 239 9.18 -0.73 -6.24
C ILE A 239 10.07 -0.43 -5.00
N PRO A 240 11.40 -0.30 -5.15
CA PRO A 240 12.30 -0.22 -4.00
C PRO A 240 12.28 1.13 -3.29
N THR A 241 11.63 2.15 -3.85
CA THR A 241 11.54 3.51 -3.33
C THR A 241 10.15 3.80 -2.77
N PRO A 242 10.02 4.08 -1.46
CA PRO A 242 8.74 4.44 -0.82
C PRO A 242 8.03 5.62 -1.50
N GLU A 243 8.76 6.55 -2.10
CA GLU A 243 8.22 7.72 -2.81
C GLU A 243 7.48 7.39 -4.13
N GLU A 244 7.69 6.19 -4.68
CA GLU A 244 6.99 5.68 -5.86
C GLU A 244 5.86 4.70 -5.50
N THR A 245 5.75 4.33 -4.22
CA THR A 245 4.67 3.50 -3.72
C THR A 245 3.37 4.28 -3.64
N THR A 246 2.32 3.72 -4.23
CA THR A 246 0.95 4.22 -4.13
C THR A 246 0.36 3.83 -2.78
N PHE A 247 -0.14 4.82 -2.04
CA PHE A 247 -0.79 4.62 -0.74
C PHE A 247 -2.31 4.79 -0.84
N PHE A 248 -3.03 3.95 -0.10
CA PHE A 248 -4.44 4.09 0.22
C PHE A 248 -4.60 4.66 1.62
N LEU A 249 -5.57 5.55 1.77
CA LEU A 249 -6.12 5.94 3.06
C LEU A 249 -7.50 5.30 3.20
N LEU A 250 -7.64 4.36 4.13
CA LEU A 250 -8.92 3.75 4.49
C LEU A 250 -9.49 4.50 5.69
N HIS A 251 -10.74 4.94 5.59
CA HIS A 251 -11.39 5.77 6.60
C HIS A 251 -12.33 4.97 7.48
N LEU A 252 -12.02 4.86 8.78
CA LEU A 252 -12.90 4.18 9.72
C LEU A 252 -14.14 5.02 10.05
N SER A 253 -14.12 6.34 9.81
CA SER A 253 -15.32 7.19 9.87
C SER A 253 -16.44 6.67 8.96
N LEU A 254 -16.11 6.41 7.68
CA LEU A 254 -17.05 5.81 6.73
C LEU A 254 -17.36 4.36 7.07
N MET A 255 -16.41 3.58 7.60
CA MET A 255 -16.67 2.19 8.01
C MET A 255 -17.79 2.11 9.05
N ARG A 256 -17.78 3.00 10.05
CA ARG A 256 -18.84 3.09 11.06
C ARG A 256 -20.20 3.42 10.44
N GLU A 257 -20.24 4.37 9.51
CA GLU A 257 -21.48 4.73 8.80
C GLU A 257 -21.98 3.63 7.86
N TYR A 258 -21.08 2.88 7.20
CA TYR A 258 -21.47 1.70 6.42
C TYR A 258 -22.00 0.56 7.29
N LEU A 259 -21.46 0.35 8.49
CA LEU A 259 -22.01 -0.62 9.46
C LEU A 259 -23.38 -0.18 9.98
N ASP A 260 -23.60 1.11 10.20
CA ASP A 260 -24.91 1.69 10.59
C ASP A 260 -25.98 1.51 9.49
N LEU A 261 -25.57 1.46 8.22
CA LEU A 261 -26.43 1.11 7.07
C LEU A 261 -26.64 -0.41 6.93
N GLU A 262 -25.59 -1.22 7.07
CA GLU A 262 -25.64 -2.69 7.00
C GLU A 262 -26.63 -3.25 8.03
N PHE A 263 -26.65 -2.68 9.24
CA PHE A 263 -27.52 -3.11 10.34
C PHE A 263 -28.76 -2.22 10.53
N GLN A 264 -29.12 -1.36 9.57
CA GLN A 264 -30.18 -0.36 9.73
C GLN A 264 -31.56 -0.94 10.10
N GLN A 265 -31.87 -2.17 9.67
CA GLN A 265 -33.13 -2.84 9.96
C GLN A 265 -33.35 -3.05 11.47
N LEU A 266 -32.27 -3.23 12.24
CA LEU A 266 -32.33 -3.43 13.69
C LEU A 266 -32.87 -2.18 14.43
N LYS A 267 -32.77 -0.99 13.83
CA LYS A 267 -33.33 0.25 14.40
C LYS A 267 -34.85 0.22 14.59
N THR A 268 -35.56 -0.67 13.89
CA THR A 268 -37.02 -0.82 13.98
C THR A 268 -37.48 -2.13 14.62
N THR A 269 -36.62 -3.16 14.67
CA THR A 269 -36.98 -4.49 15.18
C THR A 269 -36.52 -4.77 16.62
N LEU A 270 -35.57 -4.00 17.16
CA LEU A 270 -35.02 -4.28 18.50
C LEU A 270 -36.00 -3.94 19.64
N PRO A 271 -36.08 -4.79 20.68
CA PRO A 271 -36.87 -4.51 21.88
C PRO A 271 -36.16 -3.59 22.89
N PHE A 272 -34.94 -3.11 22.56
CA PHE A 272 -34.12 -2.21 23.36
C PHE A 272 -33.50 -1.10 22.46
N PRO A 273 -32.99 0.01 23.02
CA PRO A 273 -32.47 1.12 22.23
C PRO A 273 -31.28 0.70 21.34
N TYR A 274 -31.32 1.09 20.07
CA TYR A 274 -30.22 0.90 19.13
C TYR A 274 -29.06 1.85 19.44
N ASP A 275 -27.87 1.28 19.62
CA ASP A 275 -26.59 1.95 19.74
C ASP A 275 -25.58 1.34 18.75
N LEU A 276 -25.00 2.19 17.90
CA LEU A 276 -24.02 1.79 16.88
C LEU A 276 -22.71 1.28 17.51
N GLU A 277 -22.31 1.79 18.67
CA GLU A 277 -21.02 1.42 19.27
C GLU A 277 -21.04 -0.06 19.70
N HIS A 278 -22.15 -0.52 20.27
CA HIS A 278 -22.34 -1.93 20.61
C HIS A 278 -22.58 -2.82 19.37
N ILE A 279 -23.15 -2.28 18.28
CA ILE A 279 -23.22 -3.00 16.98
C ILE A 279 -21.81 -3.21 16.40
N ILE A 280 -20.91 -2.23 16.54
CA ILE A 280 -19.50 -2.36 16.16
C ILE A 280 -18.81 -3.43 17.03
N ASP A 281 -19.11 -3.47 18.34
CA ASP A 281 -18.58 -4.49 19.26
C ASP A 281 -18.98 -5.91 18.88
N ASP A 282 -20.26 -6.12 18.55
CA ASP A 282 -20.76 -7.42 18.06
C ASP A 282 -20.21 -7.75 16.66
N TRP A 283 -19.95 -6.74 15.83
CA TRP A 283 -19.31 -6.93 14.52
C TRP A 283 -17.83 -7.33 14.61
N VAL A 284 -17.08 -6.83 15.59
CA VAL A 284 -15.71 -7.28 15.88
C VAL A 284 -15.73 -8.75 16.33
N LEU A 285 -16.67 -9.14 17.20
CA LEU A 285 -16.89 -10.55 17.57
C LEU A 285 -17.17 -11.43 16.35
N MET A 286 -18.06 -11.01 15.44
CA MET A 286 -18.28 -11.71 14.17
C MET A 286 -17.00 -11.83 13.32
N GLY A 287 -16.16 -10.79 13.34
CA GLY A 287 -14.82 -10.83 12.73
C GLY A 287 -13.94 -11.96 13.25
N PHE A 288 -13.85 -12.13 14.57
CA PHE A 288 -13.04 -13.17 15.20
C PHE A 288 -13.49 -14.59 14.86
N LEU A 289 -14.80 -14.83 14.68
CA LEU A 289 -15.34 -16.13 14.27
C LEU A 289 -14.92 -16.52 12.85
N VAL A 290 -14.72 -15.55 11.95
CA VAL A 290 -14.17 -15.80 10.60
C VAL A 290 -12.68 -16.09 10.66
N GLY A 291 -11.94 -15.46 11.58
CA GLY A 291 -10.54 -15.72 11.82
C GLY A 291 -9.85 -14.64 12.64
N ASN A 292 -8.67 -14.96 13.15
CA ASN A 292 -7.74 -14.08 13.85
C ASN A 292 -6.39 -14.82 14.00
N ASP A 293 -5.37 -14.16 14.54
CA ASP A 293 -4.02 -14.73 14.69
C ASP A 293 -3.85 -15.72 15.87
N PHE A 294 -4.86 -15.90 16.74
CA PHE A 294 -4.74 -16.58 18.04
C PHE A 294 -5.48 -17.92 18.15
N ILE A 295 -6.51 -18.15 17.33
CA ILE A 295 -7.23 -19.43 17.25
C ILE A 295 -7.37 -19.93 15.81
N PRO A 296 -7.46 -21.27 15.62
CA PRO A 296 -7.83 -21.84 14.33
C PRO A 296 -9.18 -21.33 13.85
N HIS A 297 -9.33 -21.21 12.53
CA HIS A 297 -10.62 -20.91 11.91
C HIS A 297 -11.64 -22.02 12.20
N LEU A 298 -12.90 -21.63 12.42
CA LEU A 298 -14.02 -22.58 12.39
C LEU A 298 -14.05 -23.33 11.04
N PRO A 299 -14.46 -24.61 11.02
CA PRO A 299 -14.67 -25.36 9.79
C PRO A 299 -15.57 -24.58 8.81
N ASP A 300 -15.16 -24.53 7.54
CA ASP A 300 -15.83 -23.89 6.41
C ASP A 300 -16.18 -22.39 6.50
N MET A 301 -16.04 -21.74 7.66
CA MET A 301 -16.28 -20.31 7.86
C MET A 301 -15.15 -19.46 7.27
N HIS A 302 -15.17 -19.29 5.95
CA HIS A 302 -14.16 -18.50 5.23
C HIS A 302 -14.80 -17.42 4.35
N ILE A 303 -14.13 -16.27 4.22
CA ILE A 303 -14.61 -15.13 3.42
C ILE A 303 -14.84 -15.52 1.96
N ASN A 304 -13.99 -16.37 1.38
CA ASN A 304 -14.16 -16.86 0.01
C ASN A 304 -15.30 -17.87 -0.18
N LYS A 305 -15.94 -18.32 0.90
CA LYS A 305 -17.18 -19.12 0.92
C LYS A 305 -18.41 -18.27 1.32
N GLY A 306 -18.26 -16.96 1.56
CA GLY A 306 -19.39 -16.09 1.92
C GLY A 306 -19.74 -16.09 3.42
N ALA A 307 -18.81 -16.42 4.32
CA ALA A 307 -19.07 -16.48 5.76
C ALA A 307 -19.58 -15.16 6.39
N LEU A 308 -19.09 -14.00 5.97
CA LEU A 308 -19.46 -12.71 6.58
C LEU A 308 -20.95 -12.36 6.40
N PRO A 309 -21.56 -12.41 5.19
CA PRO A 309 -23.00 -12.26 5.02
C PRO A 309 -23.84 -13.22 5.89
N ILE A 310 -23.39 -14.46 6.06
CA ILE A 310 -24.10 -15.47 6.86
C ILE A 310 -24.10 -15.06 8.35
N LEU A 311 -22.96 -14.60 8.87
CA LEU A 311 -22.87 -14.06 10.24
C LEU A 311 -23.77 -12.84 10.42
N TYR A 312 -23.72 -11.88 9.49
CA TYR A 312 -24.53 -10.65 9.58
C TYR A 312 -26.03 -10.96 9.54
N GLN A 313 -26.48 -11.84 8.64
CA GLN A 313 -27.87 -12.26 8.55
C GLN A 313 -28.32 -13.01 9.82
N THR A 314 -27.50 -13.93 10.32
CA THR A 314 -27.75 -14.64 11.59
C THR A 314 -27.88 -13.66 12.76
N TYR A 315 -27.04 -12.63 12.79
CA TYR A 315 -27.07 -11.60 13.82
C TYR A 315 -28.32 -10.71 13.75
N ILE A 316 -28.73 -10.32 12.54
CA ILE A 316 -29.96 -9.55 12.29
C ILE A 316 -31.20 -10.33 12.72
N GLU A 317 -31.23 -11.65 12.53
CA GLU A 317 -32.31 -12.53 12.99
C GLU A 317 -32.31 -12.76 14.50
N VAL A 318 -31.15 -12.97 15.13
CA VAL A 318 -31.06 -13.33 16.55
C VAL A 318 -31.19 -12.11 17.47
N LEU A 319 -30.57 -10.97 17.17
CA LEU A 319 -30.49 -9.83 18.11
C LEU A 319 -31.86 -9.34 18.61
N PRO A 320 -32.94 -9.27 17.80
CA PRO A 320 -34.29 -8.94 18.29
C PRO A 320 -34.88 -9.92 19.32
N THR A 321 -34.39 -11.16 19.38
CA THR A 321 -34.80 -12.16 20.39
C THR A 321 -34.03 -12.03 21.72
N LEU A 322 -32.99 -11.20 21.75
CA LEU A 322 -32.12 -10.98 22.90
C LEU A 322 -32.60 -9.78 23.74
N ARG A 323 -32.05 -9.66 24.95
CA ARG A 323 -32.32 -8.54 25.88
C ARG A 323 -31.23 -7.47 25.87
N GLY A 324 -30.34 -7.51 24.88
CA GLY A 324 -29.19 -6.62 24.71
C GLY A 324 -28.15 -7.23 23.76
N TYR A 325 -26.99 -6.58 23.66
CA TYR A 325 -25.85 -6.93 22.80
C TYR A 325 -25.06 -8.16 23.27
N ILE A 326 -24.28 -8.79 22.40
CA ILE A 326 -23.54 -10.03 22.71
C ILE A 326 -22.21 -9.73 23.41
N ASN A 327 -21.53 -8.67 22.98
CA ASN A 327 -20.25 -8.15 23.46
C ASN A 327 -20.48 -6.76 24.09
N GLU A 328 -20.30 -6.65 25.41
CA GLU A 328 -20.48 -5.38 26.15
C GLU A 328 -19.09 -4.73 26.39
N GLY A 329 -18.47 -4.24 25.30
CA GLY A 329 -17.17 -3.59 25.30
C GLY A 329 -16.02 -4.49 25.77
N GLY A 330 -15.93 -5.70 25.20
CA GLY A 330 -14.88 -6.68 25.46
C GLY A 330 -15.27 -7.81 26.43
N GLU A 331 -16.48 -7.82 26.98
CA GLU A 331 -16.98 -8.86 27.89
C GLU A 331 -18.19 -9.57 27.25
N LEU A 332 -18.14 -10.90 27.11
CA LEU A 332 -19.19 -11.70 26.48
C LEU A 332 -20.38 -11.94 27.41
N ARG A 333 -21.57 -11.78 26.86
CA ARG A 333 -22.83 -12.22 27.45
C ARG A 333 -23.14 -13.63 26.99
N LEU A 334 -22.64 -14.62 27.73
CA LEU A 334 -22.68 -16.04 27.34
C LEU A 334 -24.12 -16.55 27.09
N ASP A 335 -25.10 -16.04 27.84
CA ASP A 335 -26.53 -16.31 27.63
C ASP A 335 -27.05 -15.86 26.25
N ARG A 336 -26.47 -14.79 25.71
CA ARG A 336 -26.81 -14.20 24.41
C ARG A 336 -25.97 -14.82 23.29
N PHE A 337 -24.68 -15.04 23.56
CA PHE A 337 -23.75 -15.66 22.62
C PHE A 337 -24.13 -17.11 22.32
N GLN A 338 -24.62 -17.87 23.31
CA GLN A 338 -25.10 -19.25 23.08
C GLN A 338 -26.24 -19.29 22.07
N LYS A 339 -27.26 -18.43 22.21
CA LYS A 339 -28.38 -18.33 21.25
C LYS A 339 -27.94 -17.98 19.83
N TYR A 340 -26.91 -17.13 19.71
CA TYR A 340 -26.32 -16.80 18.42
C TYR A 340 -25.61 -18.01 17.79
N MET A 341 -24.83 -18.77 18.58
CA MET A 341 -24.15 -19.98 18.13
C MET A 341 -25.14 -21.12 17.81
N GLU A 342 -26.22 -21.28 18.59
CA GLU A 342 -27.30 -22.23 18.34
C GLU A 342 -27.98 -22.00 16.98
N LYS A 343 -28.30 -20.74 16.64
CA LYS A 343 -28.83 -20.40 15.31
C LYS A 343 -27.78 -20.60 14.21
N LEU A 344 -26.51 -20.27 14.48
CA LEU A 344 -25.42 -20.43 13.53
C LEU A 344 -25.08 -21.91 13.26
N ALA A 345 -25.36 -22.83 14.18
CA ALA A 345 -25.12 -24.27 14.04
C ALA A 345 -25.79 -24.88 12.79
N ALA A 346 -26.92 -24.32 12.35
CA ALA A 346 -27.58 -24.71 11.10
C ALA A 346 -26.74 -24.42 9.83
N PHE A 347 -25.64 -23.68 9.94
CA PHE A 347 -24.66 -23.54 8.85
C PHE A 347 -23.92 -24.86 8.56
N ASP A 348 -23.42 -25.55 9.59
CA ASP A 348 -22.60 -26.76 9.43
C ASP A 348 -23.35 -27.83 8.60
N PHE A 349 -24.62 -28.09 8.95
CA PHE A 349 -25.44 -29.10 8.29
C PHE A 349 -25.78 -28.71 6.84
N ARG A 350 -26.12 -27.44 6.59
CA ARG A 350 -26.36 -26.94 5.22
C ARG A 350 -25.11 -27.05 4.35
N GLN A 351 -23.95 -26.68 4.88
CA GLN A 351 -22.69 -26.76 4.16
C GLN A 351 -22.28 -28.21 3.88
N PHE A 352 -22.53 -29.12 4.82
CA PHE A 352 -22.34 -30.56 4.63
C PHE A 352 -23.26 -31.14 3.56
N LYS A 353 -24.56 -30.75 3.53
CA LYS A 353 -25.52 -31.16 2.49
C LYS A 353 -25.05 -30.70 1.11
N GLU A 354 -24.64 -29.43 0.97
CA GLU A 354 -24.12 -28.87 -0.30
C GLU A 354 -22.87 -29.61 -0.80
N VAL A 355 -21.86 -29.80 0.06
CA VAL A 355 -20.62 -30.51 -0.31
C VAL A 355 -20.87 -31.98 -0.64
N SER A 356 -21.76 -32.65 0.11
CA SER A 356 -22.11 -34.05 -0.13
C SER A 356 -22.91 -34.22 -1.44
N GLY A 357 -23.83 -33.29 -1.73
CA GLY A 357 -24.56 -33.23 -3.00
C GLY A 357 -23.63 -33.01 -4.20
N ASP A 358 -22.71 -32.05 -4.12
CA ASP A 358 -21.70 -31.80 -5.15
C ASP A 358 -20.83 -33.05 -5.41
N LEU A 359 -20.40 -33.75 -4.37
CA LEU A 359 -19.64 -35.00 -4.49
C LEU A 359 -20.47 -36.11 -5.13
N ARG A 360 -21.71 -36.36 -4.68
CA ARG A 360 -22.63 -37.35 -5.26
C ARG A 360 -22.92 -37.04 -6.74
N TYR A 361 -23.07 -35.76 -7.09
CA TYR A 361 -23.25 -35.30 -8.47
C TYR A 361 -21.99 -35.51 -9.33
N LEU A 362 -20.80 -35.23 -8.82
CA LEU A 362 -19.53 -35.51 -9.50
C LEU A 362 -19.30 -37.02 -9.71
N GLU A 363 -19.60 -37.85 -8.71
CA GLU A 363 -19.56 -39.31 -8.84
C GLU A 363 -20.54 -39.81 -9.91
N SER A 364 -21.78 -39.30 -9.93
CA SER A 364 -22.79 -39.68 -10.93
C SER A 364 -22.40 -39.29 -12.37
N LYS A 365 -21.73 -38.14 -12.55
CA LYS A 365 -21.27 -37.68 -13.88
C LYS A 365 -19.96 -38.29 -14.36
N THR A 366 -19.07 -38.69 -13.46
CA THR A 366 -17.76 -39.24 -13.83
C THR A 366 -17.73 -40.77 -13.84
N GLY A 367 -18.70 -41.43 -13.20
CA GLY A 367 -18.79 -42.90 -13.10
C GLY A 367 -17.70 -43.54 -12.25
N ARG A 368 -16.82 -42.73 -11.65
CA ARG A 368 -15.83 -43.17 -10.66
C ARG A 368 -16.44 -42.96 -9.29
N LYS A 369 -16.66 -44.07 -8.56
CA LYS A 369 -16.83 -43.97 -7.10
C LYS A 369 -15.53 -43.45 -6.53
N SER A 370 -15.58 -42.36 -5.77
CA SER A 370 -14.42 -41.84 -5.09
C SER A 370 -14.06 -42.83 -3.98
N ASP A 371 -12.98 -43.58 -4.18
CA ASP A 371 -12.52 -44.53 -3.17
C ASP A 371 -12.15 -43.72 -1.91
N GLY A 372 -12.39 -44.24 -0.71
CA GLY A 372 -12.50 -43.41 0.52
C GLY A 372 -11.29 -42.52 0.89
N LYS A 373 -10.16 -42.67 0.19
CA LYS A 373 -8.97 -41.79 0.28
C LYS A 373 -9.04 -40.52 -0.59
N GLU A 374 -9.80 -40.52 -1.70
CA GLU A 374 -9.95 -39.37 -2.60
C GLU A 374 -10.89 -38.28 -2.04
N ARG A 375 -11.65 -38.58 -0.97
CA ARG A 375 -12.49 -37.62 -0.25
C ARG A 375 -11.71 -36.45 0.39
N HIS A 376 -10.38 -36.56 0.50
CA HIS A 376 -9.50 -35.49 0.96
C HIS A 376 -8.32 -35.24 0.00
N SER A 377 -8.51 -34.25 -0.89
CA SER A 377 -7.49 -33.58 -1.72
C SER A 377 -6.89 -34.36 -2.90
N TYR A 378 -6.80 -33.68 -4.04
CA TYR A 378 -5.76 -33.93 -5.04
C TYR A 378 -4.37 -33.76 -4.39
N LYS A 379 -3.50 -34.78 -4.43
CA LYS A 379 -2.03 -34.64 -4.52
C LYS A 379 -1.36 -35.97 -4.89
N ASN A 380 -0.09 -35.88 -5.28
CA ASN A 380 0.67 -36.91 -6.00
C ASN A 380 0.99 -38.18 -5.18
N ASN A 381 1.34 -39.23 -5.93
CA ASN A 381 1.90 -40.51 -5.50
C ASN A 381 2.92 -40.41 -4.35
N GLU A 382 2.76 -41.26 -3.34
CA GLU A 382 3.75 -42.28 -2.98
C GLU A 382 3.06 -43.44 -2.22
N GLU A 383 3.65 -44.64 -2.25
CA GLU A 383 3.04 -45.86 -1.72
C GLU A 383 3.23 -46.02 -0.20
N VAL A 384 2.30 -46.70 0.50
CA VAL A 384 2.53 -47.93 1.31
C VAL A 384 1.36 -48.29 2.26
N THR A 385 1.07 -49.59 2.35
CA THR A 385 0.19 -50.35 3.29
C THR A 385 -1.32 -50.09 3.42
N THR A 386 -2.09 -51.06 2.89
CA THR A 386 -3.28 -51.77 3.43
C THR A 386 -4.34 -51.06 4.32
N PRO A 387 -5.63 -51.06 3.91
CA PRO A 387 -6.75 -50.55 4.73
C PRO A 387 -7.39 -51.63 5.64
N ARG A 388 -7.85 -51.23 6.84
CA ARG A 388 -8.92 -51.93 7.57
C ARG A 388 -10.28 -51.51 7.00
N LYS A 389 -11.24 -52.43 6.90
CA LYS A 389 -12.53 -52.25 6.19
C LYS A 389 -13.73 -52.07 7.11
N ASN A 390 -14.52 -51.02 6.85
CA ASN A 390 -16.00 -50.98 6.76
C ASN A 390 -16.90 -51.71 7.79
N LYS A 391 -16.43 -52.16 8.96
CA LYS A 391 -17.34 -52.58 10.05
C LYS A 391 -17.68 -51.43 10.98
N ASP A 392 -16.70 -50.60 11.28
CA ASP A 392 -16.82 -49.57 12.31
C ASP A 392 -17.77 -48.44 11.88
N LEU A 393 -17.81 -48.09 10.59
CA LEU A 393 -18.76 -47.08 10.06
C LEU A 393 -20.23 -47.52 10.20
N ALA A 394 -20.54 -48.80 9.97
CA ALA A 394 -21.90 -49.32 10.15
C ALA A 394 -22.28 -49.41 11.63
N ALA A 395 -21.31 -49.74 12.50
CA ALA A 395 -21.50 -49.73 13.95
C ALA A 395 -21.69 -48.30 14.51
N LEU A 396 -20.99 -47.30 13.96
CA LEU A 396 -21.15 -45.89 14.33
C LEU A 396 -22.51 -45.31 13.89
N ILE A 397 -23.02 -45.71 12.72
CA ILE A 397 -24.38 -45.34 12.27
C ILE A 397 -25.41 -45.96 13.21
N ALA A 398 -25.33 -47.26 13.49
CA ALA A 398 -26.24 -47.95 14.40
C ALA A 398 -26.19 -47.39 15.84
N ALA A 399 -25.01 -47.02 16.34
CA ALA A 399 -24.86 -46.39 17.65
C ALA A 399 -25.41 -44.95 17.70
N ALA A 400 -25.37 -44.21 16.58
CA ALA A 400 -26.01 -42.91 16.47
C ALA A 400 -27.54 -43.03 16.44
N GLU A 401 -28.07 -44.08 15.80
CA GLU A 401 -29.50 -44.44 15.81
C GLU A 401 -29.96 -44.87 17.23
N GLU A 402 -29.22 -45.72 17.94
CA GLU A 402 -29.51 -46.10 19.34
C GLU A 402 -29.49 -44.91 20.32
N MET A 403 -28.66 -43.87 20.06
CA MET A 403 -28.62 -42.66 20.89
C MET A 403 -29.74 -41.66 20.60
N LEU A 404 -30.55 -41.86 19.54
CA LEU A 404 -31.75 -41.07 19.25
C LEU A 404 -33.02 -41.63 19.92
N ASP A 405 -33.10 -42.94 20.12
CA ASP A 405 -34.24 -43.63 20.77
C ASP A 405 -34.18 -43.61 22.33
N GLY A 406 -33.18 -42.95 22.92
CA GLY A 406 -32.78 -43.13 24.32
C GLY A 406 -33.17 -42.06 25.35
N SER A 407 -33.84 -40.98 24.95
CA SER A 407 -34.15 -39.84 25.85
C SER A 407 -35.59 -39.33 25.73
N GLU A 408 -36.50 -39.90 26.55
CA GLU A 408 -37.91 -39.46 26.63
C GLU A 408 -38.18 -38.31 27.63
N ASP A 409 -37.19 -37.81 28.38
CA ASP A 409 -37.38 -36.76 29.40
C ASP A 409 -36.49 -35.51 29.16
N ASP A 410 -37.16 -34.34 29.12
CA ASP A 410 -36.63 -32.96 29.24
C ASP A 410 -35.72 -32.33 28.14
N ASP A 411 -36.05 -32.45 26.84
CA ASP A 411 -35.38 -31.66 25.76
C ASP A 411 -36.34 -31.04 24.71
N GLU A 412 -37.23 -30.12 25.12
CA GLU A 412 -38.20 -29.42 24.25
C GLU A 412 -37.56 -28.48 23.18
N ASN A 413 -36.24 -28.34 23.09
CA ASN A 413 -35.59 -27.31 22.26
C ASN A 413 -35.04 -27.77 20.89
N TYR A 414 -35.28 -29.03 20.48
CA TYR A 414 -35.00 -29.50 19.11
C TYR A 414 -36.18 -29.34 18.12
N GLN A 415 -37.34 -28.88 18.59
CA GLN A 415 -38.59 -28.73 17.82
C GLN A 415 -38.60 -27.61 16.74
N THR A 416 -37.45 -27.12 16.29
CA THR A 416 -37.36 -26.16 15.16
C THR A 416 -36.45 -26.63 14.02
N LEU A 417 -36.07 -27.91 14.00
CA LEU A 417 -35.74 -28.61 12.76
C LEU A 417 -36.98 -29.42 12.35
N ASP A 418 -38.06 -28.70 11.97
CA ASP A 418 -39.29 -29.33 11.49
C ASP A 418 -38.96 -30.21 10.29
N SER A 419 -39.24 -31.50 10.43
CA SER A 419 -38.92 -32.54 9.47
C SER A 419 -40.13 -32.85 8.58
N ASP A 420 -40.70 -31.79 7.99
CA ASP A 420 -41.91 -31.85 7.15
C ASP A 420 -41.61 -32.01 5.65
N ASP A 421 -40.33 -32.11 5.25
CA ASP A 421 -39.89 -32.57 3.93
C ASP A 421 -39.47 -34.06 3.99
N GLU A 422 -40.43 -34.98 4.15
CA GLU A 422 -40.20 -36.44 4.13
C GLU A 422 -39.82 -37.01 2.73
N ASP A 423 -39.67 -36.17 1.70
CA ASP A 423 -39.34 -36.55 0.31
C ASP A 423 -38.22 -35.66 -0.30
N ASP A 424 -37.02 -35.72 0.26
CA ASP A 424 -35.85 -34.90 -0.15
C ASP A 424 -34.97 -35.66 -1.20
N GLU A 425 -35.00 -35.25 -2.48
CA GLU A 425 -34.42 -35.97 -3.65
C GLU A 425 -32.91 -36.30 -3.54
N ASP A 426 -32.16 -35.65 -2.64
CA ASP A 426 -30.69 -35.78 -2.48
C ASP A 426 -30.24 -36.87 -1.47
N GLY A 427 -31.16 -37.42 -0.67
CA GLY A 427 -30.92 -38.60 0.19
C GLY A 427 -29.74 -38.50 1.17
N THR A 428 -29.46 -37.32 1.75
CA THR A 428 -28.36 -37.10 2.70
C THR A 428 -28.90 -36.94 4.12
N SER A 429 -28.65 -37.93 5.00
CA SER A 429 -29.21 -37.98 6.36
C SER A 429 -28.38 -37.19 7.39
N PHE A 430 -29.04 -36.68 8.44
CA PHE A 430 -28.39 -36.10 9.62
C PHE A 430 -27.44 -37.10 10.32
N ALA A 431 -27.73 -38.40 10.26
CA ALA A 431 -26.82 -39.43 10.77
C ALA A 431 -25.48 -39.48 10.01
N GLU A 432 -25.48 -39.23 8.69
CA GLU A 432 -24.23 -39.12 7.90
C GLU A 432 -23.40 -37.91 8.34
N PHE A 433 -24.05 -36.79 8.67
CA PHE A 433 -23.39 -35.60 9.19
C PHE A 433 -22.77 -35.83 10.57
N CYS A 434 -23.48 -36.50 11.49
CA CYS A 434 -22.95 -36.90 12.78
C CYS A 434 -21.73 -37.83 12.64
N ALA A 435 -21.80 -38.82 11.75
CA ALA A 435 -20.66 -39.69 11.44
C ALA A 435 -19.48 -38.92 10.84
N HIS A 436 -19.73 -37.96 9.95
CA HIS A 436 -18.70 -37.09 9.38
C HIS A 436 -17.98 -36.25 10.46
N LYS A 437 -18.74 -35.65 11.39
CA LYS A 437 -18.18 -34.92 12.53
C LYS A 437 -17.33 -35.82 13.43
N ASN A 438 -17.82 -37.02 13.76
CA ASN A 438 -17.05 -37.97 14.57
C ASN A 438 -15.70 -38.32 13.91
N ASN A 439 -15.70 -38.58 12.59
CA ASN A 439 -14.47 -38.81 11.84
C ASN A 439 -13.53 -37.59 11.87
N TYR A 440 -14.04 -36.36 11.77
CA TYR A 440 -13.23 -35.15 11.91
C TYR A 440 -12.51 -35.09 13.27
N TYR A 441 -13.21 -35.34 14.37
CA TYR A 441 -12.60 -35.34 15.71
C TYR A 441 -11.56 -36.46 15.88
N MET A 442 -11.77 -37.64 15.28
CA MET A 442 -10.81 -38.74 15.32
C MET A 442 -9.59 -38.51 14.41
N GLU A 443 -9.76 -37.99 13.19
CA GLU A 443 -8.69 -37.84 12.21
C GLU A 443 -7.88 -36.53 12.35
N LYS A 444 -8.53 -35.42 12.72
CA LYS A 444 -7.87 -34.10 12.81
C LYS A 444 -7.39 -33.77 14.21
N LEU A 445 -8.19 -34.12 15.22
CA LEU A 445 -7.88 -33.85 16.63
C LEU A 445 -7.31 -35.08 17.36
N GLU A 446 -7.11 -36.20 16.64
CA GLU A 446 -6.46 -37.43 17.11
C GLU A 446 -7.11 -38.03 18.38
N TYR A 447 -8.42 -37.82 18.55
CA TYR A 447 -9.19 -38.41 19.66
C TYR A 447 -9.47 -39.90 19.44
N ASN A 448 -9.13 -40.72 20.43
CA ASN A 448 -9.45 -42.16 20.43
C ASN A 448 -10.97 -42.43 20.39
N GLU A 449 -11.74 -41.65 21.16
CA GLU A 449 -13.21 -41.76 21.28
C GLU A 449 -13.82 -40.36 21.42
N VAL A 450 -14.91 -40.11 20.69
CA VAL A 450 -15.63 -38.83 20.72
C VAL A 450 -16.76 -38.94 21.75
N THR A 451 -16.52 -38.44 22.96
CA THR A 451 -17.51 -38.44 24.05
C THR A 451 -18.11 -37.06 24.26
N PRO A 452 -19.33 -36.93 24.85
CA PRO A 452 -19.91 -35.64 25.19
C PRO A 452 -19.00 -34.76 26.07
N ALA A 453 -18.18 -35.38 26.94
CA ALA A 453 -17.20 -34.67 27.76
C ALA A 453 -16.05 -34.06 26.92
N VAL A 454 -15.58 -34.75 25.88
CA VAL A 454 -14.58 -34.22 24.93
C VAL A 454 -15.15 -33.04 24.14
N LEU A 455 -16.37 -33.17 23.61
CA LEU A 455 -17.03 -32.08 22.87
C LEU A 455 -17.29 -30.86 23.77
N ARG A 456 -17.72 -31.08 25.02
CA ARG A 456 -17.85 -30.00 26.01
C ARG A 456 -16.52 -29.29 26.28
N SER A 457 -15.44 -30.05 26.48
CA SER A 457 -14.10 -29.48 26.69
C SER A 457 -13.63 -28.62 25.50
N GLN A 458 -13.89 -29.07 24.27
CA GLN A 458 -13.63 -28.30 23.06
C GLN A 458 -14.43 -26.99 23.02
N ALA A 459 -15.74 -27.05 23.29
CA ALA A 459 -16.62 -25.88 23.33
C ALA A 459 -16.17 -24.86 24.40
N GLU A 460 -15.91 -25.31 25.64
CA GLU A 460 -15.45 -24.46 26.73
C GLU A 460 -14.09 -23.81 26.41
N CYS A 461 -13.18 -24.55 25.78
CA CYS A 461 -11.88 -24.02 25.37
C CYS A 461 -12.00 -22.95 24.27
N TYR A 462 -12.85 -23.19 23.26
CA TYR A 462 -13.08 -22.25 22.17
C TYR A 462 -13.77 -20.96 22.66
N VAL A 463 -14.80 -21.06 23.51
CA VAL A 463 -15.47 -19.89 24.10
C VAL A 463 -14.50 -19.07 24.97
N ARG A 464 -13.67 -19.74 25.77
CA ARG A 464 -12.60 -19.09 26.55
C ARG A 464 -11.55 -18.41 25.65
N ALA A 465 -11.33 -18.90 24.44
CA ALA A 465 -10.46 -18.24 23.48
C ALA A 465 -11.04 -16.96 22.90
N ILE A 466 -12.33 -16.96 22.50
CA ILE A 466 -13.02 -15.76 22.00
C ILE A 466 -13.02 -14.65 23.06
N GLN A 467 -13.27 -15.00 24.33
CA GLN A 467 -13.20 -14.03 25.43
C GLN A 467 -11.78 -13.55 25.72
N TRP A 468 -10.74 -14.36 25.47
CA TRP A 468 -9.34 -13.90 25.57
C TRP A 468 -9.04 -12.88 24.45
N ASN A 469 -9.45 -13.16 23.21
CA ASN A 469 -9.28 -12.24 22.08
C ASN A 469 -9.97 -10.88 22.32
N LEU A 470 -11.23 -10.91 22.76
CA LEU A 470 -11.99 -9.70 23.12
C LEU A 470 -11.29 -8.89 24.21
N ASN A 471 -10.83 -9.55 25.28
CA ASN A 471 -10.02 -8.88 26.29
C ASN A 471 -8.76 -8.26 25.69
N TYR A 472 -8.01 -8.98 24.85
CA TYR A 472 -6.76 -8.49 24.28
C TYR A 472 -6.94 -7.23 23.42
N TYR A 473 -8.07 -7.12 22.71
CA TYR A 473 -8.42 -5.99 21.85
C TYR A 473 -8.97 -4.80 22.65
N TYR A 474 -9.88 -5.03 23.60
CA TYR A 474 -10.59 -3.96 24.34
C TYR A 474 -9.91 -3.55 25.65
N ASN A 475 -9.42 -4.52 26.41
CA ASN A 475 -8.93 -4.35 27.79
C ASN A 475 -7.40 -4.53 27.93
N GLY A 476 -6.72 -4.96 26.87
CA GLY A 476 -5.30 -5.35 26.91
C GLY A 476 -5.09 -6.81 27.32
N CYS A 477 -3.83 -7.27 27.33
CA CYS A 477 -3.51 -8.68 27.57
C CYS A 477 -4.01 -9.15 28.95
N CYS A 478 -4.95 -10.10 28.96
CA CYS A 478 -5.54 -10.66 30.18
C CYS A 478 -4.84 -11.93 30.68
N SER A 479 -4.00 -12.57 29.85
CA SER A 479 -3.11 -13.66 30.24
C SER A 479 -1.97 -13.82 29.24
N TRP A 480 -0.73 -13.84 29.77
CA TRP A 480 0.48 -14.10 29.00
C TRP A 480 0.73 -15.59 28.75
N SER A 481 0.24 -16.46 29.65
CA SER A 481 0.47 -17.91 29.65
C SER A 481 -0.66 -18.71 29.00
N TRP A 482 -1.85 -18.15 28.86
CA TRP A 482 -2.97 -18.82 28.20
C TRP A 482 -2.75 -18.98 26.68
N TYR A 483 -3.19 -20.10 26.13
CA TYR A 483 -3.20 -20.40 24.69
C TYR A 483 -4.31 -21.40 24.37
N TYR A 484 -4.71 -21.47 23.10
CA TYR A 484 -5.61 -22.52 22.60
C TYR A 484 -4.81 -23.81 22.29
N PRO A 485 -5.10 -24.95 22.95
CA PRO A 485 -4.22 -26.13 22.97
C PRO A 485 -4.50 -27.15 21.85
N HIS A 486 -5.17 -26.75 20.77
CA HIS A 486 -5.50 -27.62 19.64
C HIS A 486 -5.17 -26.93 18.31
N HIS A 487 -4.76 -27.70 17.29
CA HIS A 487 -4.48 -27.14 15.95
C HIS A 487 -5.75 -26.81 15.14
N TYR A 488 -6.92 -27.30 15.59
CA TYR A 488 -8.21 -27.18 14.91
C TYR A 488 -9.30 -26.67 15.87
N ALA A 489 -10.32 -26.01 15.32
CA ALA A 489 -11.50 -25.56 16.05
C ALA A 489 -12.63 -26.61 15.99
N PRO A 490 -13.52 -26.71 16.99
CA PRO A 490 -14.71 -27.54 16.90
C PRO A 490 -15.69 -27.05 15.82
N TYR A 491 -16.61 -27.93 15.43
CA TYR A 491 -17.79 -27.54 14.65
C TYR A 491 -18.70 -26.60 15.43
N ILE A 492 -19.39 -25.69 14.73
CA ILE A 492 -20.27 -24.68 15.34
C ILE A 492 -21.39 -25.35 16.14
N SER A 493 -21.95 -26.43 15.57
CA SER A 493 -22.98 -27.29 16.15
C SER A 493 -22.60 -28.02 17.43
N ASP A 494 -21.30 -28.09 17.78
CA ASP A 494 -20.83 -28.64 19.07
C ASP A 494 -20.50 -27.56 20.10
N ILE A 495 -20.43 -26.27 19.71
CA ILE A 495 -20.21 -25.15 20.61
C ILE A 495 -21.57 -24.78 21.26
N ARG A 496 -21.97 -25.56 22.27
CA ARG A 496 -23.25 -25.43 22.99
C ARG A 496 -23.10 -25.62 24.51
N ASN A 497 -24.14 -25.29 25.27
CA ASN A 497 -24.23 -25.51 26.72
C ASN A 497 -23.09 -24.87 27.55
N PHE A 498 -22.74 -23.62 27.20
CA PHE A 498 -21.66 -22.84 27.80
C PHE A 498 -22.12 -21.56 28.51
N SER A 499 -23.43 -21.29 28.56
CA SER A 499 -24.03 -20.10 29.21
C SER A 499 -23.60 -19.88 30.67
N GLU A 500 -23.33 -20.96 31.42
CA GLU A 500 -22.89 -20.93 32.82
C GLU A 500 -21.36 -20.99 33.01
N LEU A 501 -20.58 -20.96 31.93
CA LEU A 501 -19.13 -21.12 31.97
C LEU A 501 -18.44 -19.94 32.68
N LYS A 502 -17.55 -20.25 33.64
CA LYS A 502 -16.68 -19.26 34.27
C LYS A 502 -15.43 -19.02 33.43
N LEU A 503 -15.23 -17.77 33.04
CA LEU A 503 -14.13 -17.31 32.20
C LEU A 503 -13.15 -16.51 33.06
N GLU A 504 -12.28 -17.24 33.74
CA GLU A 504 -11.22 -16.72 34.60
C GLU A 504 -9.85 -16.90 33.92
N TYR A 505 -8.96 -15.92 34.12
CA TYR A 505 -7.62 -15.89 33.54
C TYR A 505 -6.61 -15.45 34.61
N ASP A 506 -5.49 -16.15 34.72
CA ASP A 506 -4.30 -15.61 35.38
C ASP A 506 -3.53 -14.72 34.39
N LEU A 507 -3.17 -13.51 34.81
CA LEU A 507 -2.38 -12.59 34.00
C LEU A 507 -1.02 -13.21 33.66
N ALA A 508 -0.40 -13.94 34.60
CA ALA A 508 0.95 -14.45 34.51
C ALA A 508 1.99 -13.37 34.12
N GLN A 509 3.20 -13.79 33.74
CA GLN A 509 4.26 -12.91 33.25
C GLN A 509 4.61 -13.25 31.79
N PRO A 510 5.03 -12.27 30.97
CA PRO A 510 5.62 -12.53 29.67
C PRO A 510 6.89 -13.41 29.80
N PHE A 511 7.15 -14.23 28.80
CA PHE A 511 8.41 -14.97 28.69
C PHE A 511 9.61 -14.01 28.54
N LEU A 512 10.77 -14.37 29.07
CA LEU A 512 12.00 -13.67 28.75
C LEU A 512 12.36 -13.85 27.25
N PRO A 513 13.11 -12.92 26.63
CA PRO A 513 13.39 -12.99 25.19
C PRO A 513 13.98 -14.33 24.71
N PHE A 514 14.90 -14.95 25.47
CA PHE A 514 15.46 -16.25 25.09
C PHE A 514 14.47 -17.41 25.28
N GLN A 515 13.57 -17.33 26.25
CA GLN A 515 12.51 -18.31 26.46
C GLN A 515 11.54 -18.29 25.26
N GLN A 516 11.17 -17.10 24.77
CA GLN A 516 10.40 -16.98 23.52
C GLN A 516 11.18 -17.50 22.31
N LEU A 517 12.46 -17.14 22.14
CA LEU A 517 13.25 -17.60 20.99
C LEU A 517 13.33 -19.13 20.93
N LEU A 518 13.64 -19.78 22.06
CA LEU A 518 13.69 -21.24 22.14
C LEU A 518 12.29 -21.84 21.87
N ALA A 519 11.22 -21.18 22.31
CA ALA A 519 9.86 -21.62 22.06
C ALA A 519 9.33 -21.39 20.63
N VAL A 520 9.96 -20.53 19.84
CA VAL A 520 9.43 -20.09 18.52
C VAL A 520 10.33 -20.49 17.35
N LEU A 521 11.64 -20.65 17.54
CA LEU A 521 12.58 -20.99 16.46
C LEU A 521 12.68 -22.50 16.17
N PRO A 522 12.84 -22.90 14.90
CA PRO A 522 13.26 -24.26 14.55
C PRO A 522 14.76 -24.45 14.77
N ALA A 523 15.20 -25.71 14.90
CA ALA A 523 16.63 -26.07 15.04
C ALA A 523 17.50 -25.53 13.88
N ALA A 524 16.96 -25.41 12.67
CA ALA A 524 17.63 -24.80 11.52
C ALA A 524 18.10 -23.35 11.79
N SER A 525 17.37 -22.60 12.62
CA SER A 525 17.69 -21.22 13.00
C SER A 525 18.41 -21.11 14.35
N LYS A 526 18.94 -22.20 14.93
CA LYS A 526 19.63 -22.22 16.24
C LYS A 526 20.74 -21.16 16.38
N LYS A 527 21.40 -20.77 15.27
CA LYS A 527 22.44 -19.73 15.23
C LYS A 527 21.98 -18.38 15.83
N LEU A 528 20.67 -18.12 15.88
CA LEU A 528 20.06 -16.89 16.44
C LEU A 528 19.94 -16.90 17.97
N LEU A 529 20.12 -18.05 18.61
CA LEU A 529 20.13 -18.24 20.07
C LEU A 529 21.56 -18.26 20.63
N PRO A 530 21.74 -17.95 21.93
CA PRO A 530 22.97 -18.23 22.68
C PRO A 530 23.47 -19.66 22.49
N LYS A 531 24.80 -19.82 22.36
CA LYS A 531 25.44 -21.13 22.12
C LYS A 531 25.13 -22.17 23.21
N ALA A 532 24.92 -21.72 24.45
CA ALA A 532 24.53 -22.56 25.59
C ALA A 532 23.27 -23.40 25.33
N TYR A 533 22.31 -22.89 24.53
CA TYR A 533 21.04 -23.55 24.25
C TYR A 533 21.04 -24.40 22.98
N HIS A 534 22.07 -24.36 22.14
CA HIS A 534 22.07 -25.07 20.84
C HIS A 534 21.88 -26.58 21.02
N GLY A 535 22.51 -27.17 22.05
CA GLY A 535 22.35 -28.59 22.36
C GLY A 535 20.93 -28.98 22.78
N LEU A 536 20.13 -28.06 23.32
CA LEU A 536 18.73 -28.35 23.69
C LEU A 536 17.83 -28.60 22.47
N MET A 537 18.23 -28.13 21.29
CA MET A 537 17.46 -28.27 20.04
C MET A 537 17.94 -29.43 19.14
N GLU A 538 19.03 -30.12 19.52
CA GLU A 538 19.73 -31.09 18.65
C GLU A 538 20.19 -32.38 19.33
N ASP A 539 20.42 -32.39 20.65
CA ASP A 539 20.79 -33.62 21.35
C ASP A 539 19.54 -34.50 21.53
N ASP A 540 19.60 -35.75 21.05
CA ASP A 540 18.56 -36.77 21.26
C ASP A 540 18.24 -37.01 22.76
N LYS A 541 19.14 -36.58 23.67
CA LYS A 541 18.96 -36.63 25.12
C LYS A 541 18.37 -35.35 25.73
N SER A 542 18.11 -34.32 24.92
CA SER A 542 17.49 -33.10 25.39
C SER A 542 16.07 -33.39 25.88
N PRO A 543 15.65 -32.90 27.07
CA PRO A 543 14.30 -33.10 27.59
C PRO A 543 13.21 -32.41 26.76
N ILE A 544 13.59 -31.62 25.74
CA ILE A 544 12.69 -30.88 24.85
C ILE A 544 12.88 -31.20 23.36
N ILE A 545 13.61 -32.27 23.01
CA ILE A 545 13.91 -32.63 21.61
C ILE A 545 12.64 -32.88 20.78
N ASP A 546 11.60 -33.46 21.39
CA ASP A 546 10.30 -33.75 20.75
C ASP A 546 9.60 -32.50 20.20
N PHE A 547 9.96 -31.30 20.68
CA PHE A 547 9.44 -30.03 20.20
C PHE A 547 10.15 -29.50 18.93
N TYR A 548 11.21 -30.16 18.44
CA TYR A 548 12.00 -29.75 17.27
C TYR A 548 12.03 -30.80 16.14
N PRO A 549 10.87 -31.20 15.59
CA PRO A 549 10.83 -32.16 14.49
C PRO A 549 11.53 -31.61 13.23
N THR A 550 12.35 -32.44 12.59
CA THR A 550 13.04 -32.15 11.32
C THR A 550 12.11 -32.19 10.11
N GLU A 551 11.09 -33.05 10.17
CA GLU A 551 10.00 -33.15 9.20
C GLU A 551 8.66 -33.01 9.93
N PHE A 552 7.76 -32.19 9.37
CA PHE A 552 6.45 -31.92 9.96
C PHE A 552 5.36 -31.89 8.89
N LYS A 553 4.14 -32.29 9.25
CA LYS A 553 3.00 -32.28 8.33
C LYS A 553 2.43 -30.87 8.18
N THR A 554 1.90 -30.57 7.00
CA THR A 554 1.11 -29.36 6.76
C THR A 554 -0.26 -29.74 6.21
N ASP A 555 -1.32 -29.10 6.72
CA ASP A 555 -2.70 -29.34 6.29
C ASP A 555 -3.31 -28.05 5.74
N LEU A 556 -3.80 -28.11 4.50
CA LEU A 556 -4.47 -26.99 3.84
C LEU A 556 -5.83 -26.68 4.47
N ASN A 557 -6.50 -27.63 5.13
CA ASN A 557 -7.78 -27.44 5.84
C ASN A 557 -8.76 -26.46 5.15
N GLY A 558 -9.14 -26.75 3.89
CA GLY A 558 -10.07 -25.94 3.09
C GLY A 558 -9.49 -24.66 2.46
N LYS A 559 -8.23 -24.28 2.76
CA LYS A 559 -7.51 -23.17 2.13
C LYS A 559 -6.96 -23.57 0.75
N ARG A 560 -6.65 -22.56 -0.09
CA ARG A 560 -6.19 -22.77 -1.49
C ARG A 560 -4.69 -22.54 -1.71
N GLN A 561 -3.97 -22.04 -0.71
CA GLN A 561 -2.57 -21.62 -0.85
C GLN A 561 -1.75 -22.28 0.25
N ASP A 562 -0.59 -22.86 -0.09
CA ASP A 562 0.22 -23.60 0.88
C ASP A 562 0.71 -22.73 2.05
N TRP A 563 0.81 -21.40 1.87
CA TRP A 563 1.14 -20.46 2.96
C TRP A 563 -0.02 -20.23 3.95
N GLU A 564 -1.27 -20.57 3.60
CA GLU A 564 -2.44 -20.54 4.48
C GLU A 564 -2.62 -21.88 5.24
N ALA A 565 -1.84 -22.92 4.93
CA ALA A 565 -1.94 -24.23 5.59
C ALA A 565 -1.54 -24.16 7.07
N LEU A 566 -2.14 -25.03 7.88
CA LEU A 566 -1.73 -25.29 9.27
C LEU A 566 -0.39 -26.03 9.28
N VAL A 567 0.43 -25.76 10.30
CA VAL A 567 1.73 -26.42 10.55
C VAL A 567 1.55 -27.30 11.78
N LEU A 568 1.58 -28.62 11.59
CA LEU A 568 1.32 -29.59 12.65
C LEU A 568 2.62 -29.93 13.36
N ILE A 569 2.92 -29.17 14.41
CA ILE A 569 4.07 -29.35 15.32
C ILE A 569 3.59 -29.44 16.78
N PRO A 570 4.25 -30.24 17.64
CA PRO A 570 3.81 -30.44 19.03
C PRO A 570 3.87 -29.15 19.85
N PHE A 571 2.82 -28.80 20.59
CA PHE A 571 2.81 -27.63 21.47
C PHE A 571 3.87 -27.74 22.57
N ILE A 572 4.58 -26.64 22.85
CA ILE A 572 5.62 -26.62 23.89
C ILE A 572 4.97 -26.56 25.27
N ASP A 573 5.41 -27.49 26.13
CA ASP A 573 5.18 -27.42 27.55
C ASP A 573 6.10 -26.35 28.18
N GLN A 574 5.51 -25.48 29.01
CA GLN A 574 6.21 -24.33 29.59
C GLN A 574 7.20 -24.78 30.65
N ASP A 575 6.80 -25.68 31.55
CA ASP A 575 7.63 -26.03 32.71
C ASP A 575 8.83 -26.87 32.26
N SER A 576 8.63 -27.81 31.34
CA SER A 576 9.70 -28.57 30.69
C SER A 576 10.71 -27.68 29.97
N LEU A 577 10.25 -26.64 29.25
CA LEU A 577 11.12 -25.65 28.59
C LEU A 577 11.96 -24.88 29.60
N LEU A 578 11.33 -24.34 30.66
CA LEU A 578 12.00 -23.51 31.66
C LEU A 578 13.02 -24.31 32.48
N CYS A 579 12.66 -25.52 32.92
CA CYS A 579 13.58 -26.42 33.60
C CYS A 579 14.78 -26.83 32.73
N ALA A 580 14.57 -27.05 31.42
CA ALA A 580 15.67 -27.33 30.50
C ALA A 580 16.63 -26.14 30.37
N MET A 581 16.09 -24.92 30.24
CA MET A 581 16.89 -23.69 30.15
C MET A 581 17.68 -23.37 31.42
N GLU A 582 17.10 -23.60 32.61
CA GLU A 582 17.76 -23.31 33.89
C GLU A 582 19.10 -24.04 34.04
N THR A 583 19.20 -25.27 33.50
CA THR A 583 20.47 -26.03 33.49
C THR A 583 21.60 -25.37 32.69
N LYS A 584 21.27 -24.39 31.83
CA LYS A 584 22.16 -23.71 30.88
C LYS A 584 22.34 -22.22 31.13
N GLU A 585 21.53 -21.60 31.97
CA GLU A 585 21.59 -20.15 32.25
C GLU A 585 22.97 -19.68 32.79
N GLN A 586 23.70 -20.56 33.51
CA GLN A 586 25.05 -20.27 34.01
C GLN A 586 26.11 -20.18 32.90
N GLU A 587 25.89 -20.84 31.76
CA GLU A 587 26.79 -20.84 30.60
C GLU A 587 26.67 -19.56 29.74
N LEU A 588 25.68 -18.70 30.02
CA LEU A 588 25.50 -17.42 29.32
C LEU A 588 26.54 -16.36 29.70
N THR A 589 26.96 -15.57 28.72
CA THR A 589 27.74 -14.36 28.92
C THR A 589 26.94 -13.24 29.58
N ASP A 590 27.62 -12.23 30.14
CA ASP A 590 26.95 -11.09 30.77
C ASP A 590 26.18 -10.20 29.77
N GLU A 591 26.63 -10.14 28.52
CA GLU A 591 25.91 -9.49 27.41
C GLU A 591 24.61 -10.23 27.08
N GLU A 592 24.67 -11.56 26.99
CA GLU A 592 23.48 -12.40 26.80
C GLU A 592 22.49 -12.25 27.97
N LYS A 593 22.98 -12.24 29.22
CA LYS A 593 22.16 -11.99 30.42
C LYS A 593 21.58 -10.56 30.48
N ALA A 594 22.25 -9.57 29.90
CA ALA A 594 21.71 -8.21 29.79
C ALA A 594 20.58 -8.16 28.75
N ARG A 595 20.74 -8.85 27.62
CA ARG A 595 19.75 -8.96 26.53
C ARG A 595 18.53 -9.82 26.89
N ASN A 596 18.66 -10.79 27.81
CA ASN A 596 17.56 -11.64 28.27
C ASN A 596 16.63 -10.93 29.29
N LYS A 597 16.33 -9.65 29.08
CA LYS A 597 15.54 -8.80 30.00
C LYS A 597 14.55 -7.94 29.23
N HIS A 598 13.49 -7.51 29.90
CA HIS A 598 12.56 -6.52 29.39
C HIS A 598 13.05 -5.09 29.65
N GLY A 599 12.66 -4.17 28.78
CA GLY A 599 13.01 -2.75 28.85
C GLY A 599 11.82 -1.82 28.58
N PRO A 600 11.91 -0.56 29.02
CA PRO A 600 10.85 0.44 28.84
C PRO A 600 10.77 0.91 27.38
N MET A 601 9.66 1.55 27.03
CA MET A 601 9.58 2.39 25.84
C MET A 601 10.42 3.66 26.07
N GLN A 602 10.88 4.28 24.99
CA GLN A 602 11.63 5.53 25.07
C GLN A 602 10.84 6.68 24.44
N VAL A 603 10.75 7.78 25.17
CA VAL A 603 10.07 9.01 24.79
C VAL A 603 11.13 10.07 24.52
N PHE A 604 11.05 10.72 23.35
CA PHE A 604 12.02 11.70 22.91
C PHE A 604 11.33 13.05 22.69
N TYR A 605 11.97 14.11 23.20
CA TYR A 605 11.58 15.50 23.00
C TYR A 605 12.76 16.30 22.47
N TYR A 606 12.49 17.35 21.70
CA TYR A 606 13.50 18.36 21.39
C TYR A 606 13.79 19.25 22.61
N THR A 607 15.06 19.57 22.83
CA THR A 607 15.51 20.65 23.71
C THR A 607 16.48 21.59 22.97
N PRO A 608 16.38 22.93 23.17
CA PRO A 608 17.40 23.87 22.74
C PRO A 608 18.79 23.62 23.38
N GLU A 609 18.86 22.98 24.55
CA GLU A 609 20.12 22.66 25.20
C GLU A 609 20.89 21.55 24.48
N ASN A 610 22.17 21.80 24.17
CA ASN A 610 23.07 20.78 23.65
C ASN A 610 23.40 19.75 24.76
N GLN A 611 23.05 18.50 24.52
CA GLN A 611 23.29 17.36 25.43
C GLN A 611 24.69 16.75 25.25
N GLY A 612 25.49 17.24 24.30
CA GLY A 612 26.85 16.77 24.02
C GLY A 612 26.92 15.86 22.78
N SER A 613 27.97 15.05 22.71
CA SER A 613 28.23 14.15 21.58
C SER A 613 27.52 12.80 21.73
N TYR A 614 26.76 12.39 20.72
CA TYR A 614 26.12 11.08 20.63
C TYR A 614 26.88 10.18 19.64
N MET A 615 27.42 9.07 20.12
CA MET A 615 28.08 8.08 19.25
C MET A 615 27.04 7.25 18.50
N ALA A 616 27.19 7.11 17.19
CA ALA A 616 26.39 6.18 16.41
C ALA A 616 26.81 4.73 16.73
N PRO A 617 25.88 3.76 16.85
CA PRO A 617 26.23 2.38 17.22
C PRO A 617 27.14 1.68 16.19
N ALA A 618 26.78 1.78 14.91
CA ALA A 618 27.55 1.28 13.77
C ALA A 618 27.11 1.97 12.47
N TYR A 619 27.93 1.88 11.42
CA TYR A 619 27.68 2.32 10.03
C TYR A 619 27.45 3.82 9.77
N PHE A 620 26.93 4.58 10.73
CA PHE A 620 26.60 6.01 10.59
C PHE A 620 27.59 6.91 11.34
N PRO A 621 27.74 8.20 10.95
CA PRO A 621 28.65 9.12 11.63
C PRO A 621 28.11 9.52 13.01
N ALA A 622 29.01 9.77 13.98
CA ALA A 622 28.64 10.30 15.28
C ALA A 622 28.13 11.75 15.18
N LEU A 623 27.19 12.11 16.07
CA LEU A 623 26.61 13.44 16.15
C LEU A 623 27.35 14.26 17.23
N ALA A 624 28.07 15.31 16.82
CA ALA A 624 28.91 16.09 17.73
C ALA A 624 28.13 16.85 18.84
N ASN A 625 26.91 17.28 18.53
CA ASN A 625 26.01 18.03 19.41
C ASN A 625 24.58 17.51 19.20
N HIS A 626 23.95 16.87 20.19
CA HIS A 626 22.57 16.39 20.10
C HIS A 626 21.61 17.20 20.98
N HIS A 627 20.35 17.28 20.53
CA HIS A 627 19.29 18.13 21.08
C HIS A 627 18.03 17.34 21.45
N ALA A 628 18.20 16.04 21.71
CA ALA A 628 17.12 15.15 22.11
C ALA A 628 17.20 14.84 23.61
N ARG A 629 16.15 15.20 24.36
CA ARG A 629 15.91 14.74 25.74
C ARG A 629 15.19 13.40 25.65
N VAL A 630 15.69 12.40 26.39
CA VAL A 630 15.12 11.03 26.42
C VAL A 630 14.57 10.74 27.82
N GLU A 631 13.36 10.21 27.86
CA GLU A 631 12.67 9.72 29.05
C GLU A 631 12.27 8.26 28.85
N ASN A 632 12.35 7.46 29.90
CA ASN A 632 11.87 6.07 29.87
C ASN A 632 10.41 6.04 30.31
N LEU A 633 9.59 5.27 29.59
CA LEU A 633 8.17 5.03 29.89
C LEU A 633 7.97 3.52 29.98
N SER A 634 7.76 3.01 31.18
CA SER A 634 7.49 1.58 31.39
C SER A 634 6.07 1.22 30.92
N ARG A 635 5.77 -0.08 30.85
CA ARG A 635 4.41 -0.54 30.55
C ARG A 635 3.44 -0.27 31.70
N ASP A 636 3.95 -0.21 32.93
CA ASP A 636 3.14 0.04 34.14
C ASP A 636 2.72 1.52 34.21
N ASP A 637 3.56 2.45 33.72
CA ASP A 637 3.24 3.89 33.62
C ASP A 637 2.07 4.21 32.69
N ILE A 638 1.75 3.30 31.75
CA ILE A 638 0.63 3.44 30.80
C ILE A 638 -0.51 2.45 31.07
N PHE A 639 -0.42 1.66 32.14
CA PHE A 639 -1.47 0.73 32.50
C PHE A 639 -2.74 1.47 32.97
N VAL A 640 -3.89 1.05 32.46
CA VAL A 640 -5.20 1.60 32.85
C VAL A 640 -6.06 0.46 33.40
N GLU A 641 -6.59 0.64 34.61
CA GLU A 641 -7.53 -0.33 35.18
C GLU A 641 -8.82 -0.42 34.35
N ARG A 642 -9.41 -1.61 34.25
CA ARG A 642 -10.62 -1.85 33.43
C ARG A 642 -11.80 -0.93 33.77
N SER A 643 -11.89 -0.48 35.04
CA SER A 643 -12.89 0.47 35.54
C SER A 643 -12.70 1.92 35.07
N GLN A 644 -11.49 2.26 34.62
CA GLN A 644 -11.10 3.60 34.18
C GLN A 644 -11.03 3.73 32.65
N LEU A 645 -11.20 2.61 31.92
CA LEU A 645 -11.23 2.59 30.46
C LEU A 645 -12.51 3.26 29.92
N ILE A 646 -12.34 4.22 29.01
CA ILE A 646 -13.46 4.83 28.28
C ILE A 646 -13.87 3.90 27.12
N LYS A 647 -14.82 3.01 27.41
CA LYS A 647 -15.52 2.17 26.42
C LYS A 647 -16.47 3.03 25.57
N GLY A 648 -16.62 2.71 24.28
CA GLY A 648 -17.44 3.50 23.36
C GLY A 648 -16.89 4.91 23.09
N LEU A 649 -17.77 5.82 22.65
CA LEU A 649 -17.43 7.21 22.35
C LEU A 649 -16.98 8.03 23.56
N CYS A 650 -16.02 8.94 23.36
CA CYS A 650 -15.65 9.93 24.38
C CYS A 650 -16.83 10.89 24.71
N PRO A 651 -17.12 11.15 25.99
CA PRO A 651 -18.19 12.07 26.39
C PRO A 651 -18.00 13.49 25.80
N GLY A 652 -19.09 14.09 25.32
CA GLY A 652 -19.11 15.47 24.80
C GLY A 652 -18.72 15.63 23.32
N LEU A 653 -18.45 14.53 22.61
CA LEU A 653 -18.18 14.54 21.17
C LEU A 653 -19.41 14.99 20.35
N ARG A 654 -19.19 15.72 19.24
CA ARG A 654 -20.25 16.08 18.27
C ARG A 654 -19.96 15.50 16.88
N LEU A 655 -20.70 14.45 16.53
CA LEU A 655 -20.58 13.73 15.25
C LEU A 655 -21.24 14.43 14.04
N ASP A 656 -21.77 15.65 14.24
CA ASP A 656 -22.49 16.42 13.21
C ASP A 656 -21.61 17.48 12.51
N VAL A 657 -20.40 17.69 13.00
CA VAL A 657 -19.44 18.67 12.47
C VAL A 657 -18.55 17.98 11.44
N TYR A 658 -18.35 18.63 10.28
CA TYR A 658 -17.44 18.11 9.27
C TYR A 658 -15.99 18.44 9.62
N TYR A 659 -15.16 17.40 9.73
CA TYR A 659 -13.71 17.52 9.90
C TYR A 659 -13.02 17.30 8.54
N SER A 660 -12.25 18.30 8.10
CA SER A 660 -11.67 18.32 6.75
C SER A 660 -10.82 17.09 6.47
N GLY A 661 -11.21 16.32 5.46
CA GLY A 661 -10.54 15.09 5.03
C GLY A 661 -10.87 13.83 5.85
N PHE A 662 -11.82 13.91 6.78
CA PHE A 662 -12.52 12.73 7.33
C PHE A 662 -13.90 12.62 6.66
N PRO A 663 -14.09 11.70 5.70
CA PRO A 663 -15.32 11.63 4.93
C PRO A 663 -16.50 11.07 5.74
N THR A 664 -17.71 11.49 5.33
CA THR A 664 -19.00 11.10 5.90
C THR A 664 -20.10 11.20 4.84
N LEU A 665 -21.05 10.27 4.90
CA LEU A 665 -22.22 10.15 4.03
C LEU A 665 -23.30 11.20 4.38
N LYS A 666 -23.37 11.65 5.65
CA LYS A 666 -24.52 12.38 6.24
C LYS A 666 -25.00 13.65 5.51
N HIS A 667 -24.13 14.33 4.77
CA HIS A 667 -24.43 15.65 4.19
C HIS A 667 -25.31 15.63 2.92
N ILE A 668 -25.55 14.46 2.32
CA ILE A 668 -26.43 14.30 1.17
C ILE A 668 -27.49 13.24 1.53
N PRO A 669 -28.79 13.48 1.29
CA PRO A 669 -29.81 12.46 1.52
C PRO A 669 -29.74 11.38 0.44
N PHE A 670 -29.66 10.13 0.85
CA PHE A 670 -29.63 8.95 0.00
C PHE A 670 -30.55 7.85 0.56
N THR A 671 -30.70 6.77 -0.19
CA THR A 671 -31.19 5.47 0.26
C THR A 671 -30.10 4.42 -0.01
N ALA A 672 -30.02 3.38 0.79
CA ALA A 672 -28.97 2.36 0.69
C ALA A 672 -29.57 0.96 0.51
N GLU A 673 -29.02 0.19 -0.44
CA GLU A 673 -29.45 -1.18 -0.75
C GLU A 673 -28.24 -2.07 -1.04
N LEU A 674 -28.28 -3.33 -0.57
CA LEU A 674 -27.29 -4.35 -0.90
C LEU A 674 -27.65 -5.06 -2.19
N CYS A 675 -26.86 -4.90 -3.25
CA CYS A 675 -27.10 -5.60 -4.51
C CYS A 675 -25.80 -5.89 -5.30
N LYS A 676 -25.90 -6.70 -6.37
CA LYS A 676 -24.75 -7.11 -7.21
C LYS A 676 -24.36 -6.02 -8.21
N GLY A 677 -23.87 -4.88 -7.70
CA GLY A 677 -23.43 -3.74 -8.49
C GLY A 677 -22.19 -3.99 -9.38
N LYS A 678 -21.42 -5.05 -9.13
CA LYS A 678 -20.17 -5.39 -9.85
C LYS A 678 -19.14 -4.25 -9.86
N VAL A 679 -19.09 -3.50 -8.76
CA VAL A 679 -18.16 -2.37 -8.60
C VAL A 679 -16.71 -2.84 -8.76
N LYS A 680 -15.89 -1.97 -9.34
CA LYS A 680 -14.48 -2.20 -9.66
C LYS A 680 -13.61 -1.26 -8.81
N VAL A 681 -13.39 -1.68 -7.57
CA VAL A 681 -12.48 -1.01 -6.62
C VAL A 681 -11.02 -1.36 -6.93
N PHE A 682 -10.76 -2.61 -7.34
CA PHE A 682 -9.43 -3.14 -7.68
C PHE A 682 -9.32 -3.49 -9.19
N GLU A 683 -8.36 -4.34 -9.56
CA GLU A 683 -8.09 -4.74 -10.96
C GLU A 683 -9.29 -5.41 -11.66
N SER A 684 -10.14 -6.12 -10.91
CA SER A 684 -11.30 -6.89 -11.36
C SER A 684 -12.62 -6.38 -10.74
N PRO A 685 -13.77 -6.47 -11.45
CA PRO A 685 -15.09 -6.26 -10.85
C PRO A 685 -15.37 -7.24 -9.70
N SER A 686 -16.06 -6.76 -8.65
CA SER A 686 -16.51 -7.57 -7.52
C SER A 686 -17.52 -8.64 -7.96
N GLN A 687 -17.62 -9.71 -7.18
CA GLN A 687 -18.56 -10.82 -7.41
C GLN A 687 -19.65 -10.94 -6.33
N GLY A 688 -19.38 -10.43 -5.12
CA GLY A 688 -20.35 -10.34 -4.03
C GLY A 688 -21.20 -9.07 -4.10
N ASP A 689 -22.12 -8.94 -3.14
CA ASP A 689 -23.02 -7.79 -3.02
C ASP A 689 -22.28 -6.55 -2.49
N ASN A 690 -22.67 -5.39 -3.02
CA ASN A 690 -22.13 -4.09 -2.71
C ASN A 690 -23.23 -3.23 -2.07
N MET A 691 -22.88 -2.41 -1.08
CA MET A 691 -23.80 -1.40 -0.53
C MET A 691 -23.88 -0.23 -1.52
N ILE A 692 -24.95 -0.19 -2.31
CA ILE A 692 -25.19 0.86 -3.30
C ILE A 692 -25.96 2.01 -2.65
N LEU A 693 -25.44 3.23 -2.81
CA LEU A 693 -26.03 4.45 -2.27
C LEU A 693 -26.73 5.22 -3.39
N THR A 694 -28.06 5.29 -3.36
CA THR A 694 -28.87 6.01 -4.35
C THR A 694 -29.25 7.38 -3.81
N ILE A 695 -28.76 8.45 -4.44
CA ILE A 695 -29.06 9.83 -4.02
C ILE A 695 -30.54 10.14 -4.24
N GLN A 696 -31.20 10.70 -3.22
CA GLN A 696 -32.61 11.08 -3.32
C GLN A 696 -32.79 12.25 -4.32
N PRO A 697 -33.84 12.26 -5.16
CA PRO A 697 -34.06 13.33 -6.13
C PRO A 697 -34.17 14.72 -5.49
N GLN A 698 -33.24 15.62 -5.84
CA GLN A 698 -33.14 16.98 -5.29
C GLN A 698 -33.94 18.02 -6.10
N GLY A 699 -34.86 17.56 -6.96
CA GLY A 699 -35.63 18.37 -7.89
C GLY A 699 -34.87 18.79 -9.16
N HIS A 700 -35.53 19.58 -10.00
CA HIS A 700 -35.01 20.05 -11.30
C HIS A 700 -34.92 21.59 -11.31
N PRO A 701 -33.90 22.18 -10.66
CA PRO A 701 -33.75 23.64 -10.61
C PRO A 701 -33.34 24.21 -11.98
N ASP A 702 -33.72 25.45 -12.29
CA ASP A 702 -33.25 26.10 -13.52
C ASP A 702 -31.74 26.37 -13.44
N VAL A 703 -31.01 26.04 -14.52
CA VAL A 703 -29.57 26.22 -14.59
C VAL A 703 -29.15 27.68 -14.43
N LYS A 704 -30.00 28.63 -14.85
CA LYS A 704 -29.72 30.05 -14.66
C LYS A 704 -29.73 30.44 -13.18
N ASP A 705 -30.70 29.94 -12.41
CA ASP A 705 -30.80 30.21 -10.98
C ASP A 705 -29.65 29.55 -10.21
N VAL A 706 -29.29 28.31 -10.55
CA VAL A 706 -28.10 27.62 -10.02
C VAL A 706 -26.82 28.40 -10.35
N ALA A 707 -26.68 28.93 -11.56
CA ALA A 707 -25.54 29.74 -11.94
C ALA A 707 -25.45 31.05 -11.12
N VAL A 708 -26.57 31.76 -10.95
CA VAL A 708 -26.65 32.97 -10.10
C VAL A 708 -26.36 32.64 -8.62
N GLN A 709 -26.79 31.47 -8.14
CA GLN A 709 -26.58 31.07 -6.75
C GLN A 709 -25.13 30.63 -6.49
N LEU A 710 -24.46 29.94 -7.41
CA LEU A 710 -23.20 29.24 -7.15
C LEU A 710 -21.94 29.88 -7.74
N LEU A 711 -22.01 30.65 -8.84
CA LEU A 711 -20.80 31.20 -9.49
C LEU A 711 -19.94 32.03 -8.53
N GLU A 712 -18.63 31.81 -8.58
CA GLU A 712 -17.59 32.34 -7.69
C GLU A 712 -17.74 32.03 -6.19
N LYS A 713 -18.79 31.31 -5.77
CA LYS A 713 -18.90 30.81 -4.40
C LYS A 713 -18.06 29.56 -4.19
N SER A 714 -17.68 29.36 -2.93
CA SER A 714 -17.08 28.13 -2.45
C SER A 714 -18.17 27.09 -2.16
N ILE A 715 -17.93 25.85 -2.59
CA ILE A 715 -18.80 24.70 -2.40
C ILE A 715 -17.96 23.47 -2.02
N TYR A 716 -18.61 22.43 -1.49
CA TYR A 716 -18.01 21.12 -1.27
C TYR A 716 -18.45 20.16 -2.37
N VAL A 717 -17.47 19.43 -2.93
CA VAL A 717 -17.64 18.53 -4.08
C VAL A 717 -17.02 17.17 -3.78
N ASN A 718 -17.27 16.16 -4.63
CA ASN A 718 -16.66 14.81 -4.53
C ASN A 718 -17.14 13.98 -3.33
N TRP A 719 -18.43 14.09 -2.97
CA TRP A 719 -19.04 13.29 -1.89
C TRP A 719 -18.83 11.77 -2.08
N PRO A 720 -18.51 11.01 -1.01
CA PRO A 720 -18.37 11.44 0.38
C PRO A 720 -16.98 11.98 0.77
N HIS A 721 -15.96 11.83 -0.09
CA HIS A 721 -14.60 12.38 0.08
C HIS A 721 -14.57 13.87 -0.26
N MET A 722 -15.31 14.65 0.52
CA MET A 722 -15.58 16.04 0.20
C MET A 722 -14.37 16.94 0.40
N PHE A 723 -14.18 17.86 -0.53
CA PHE A 723 -13.21 18.94 -0.40
C PHE A 723 -13.77 20.23 -0.98
N GLU A 724 -13.20 21.35 -0.54
CA GLU A 724 -13.61 22.68 -0.94
C GLU A 724 -13.19 23.00 -2.39
N ALA A 725 -14.10 23.58 -3.17
CA ALA A 725 -13.86 24.02 -4.54
C ALA A 725 -14.70 25.26 -4.87
N ARG A 726 -14.15 26.19 -5.66
CA ARG A 726 -14.85 27.40 -6.13
C ARG A 726 -15.44 27.18 -7.52
N VAL A 727 -16.71 27.52 -7.70
CA VAL A 727 -17.43 27.35 -8.98
C VAL A 727 -17.04 28.44 -9.97
N VAL A 728 -16.62 28.03 -11.18
CA VAL A 728 -16.27 28.93 -12.29
C VAL A 728 -17.20 28.79 -13.51
N GLY A 729 -18.09 27.79 -13.50
CA GLY A 729 -19.09 27.60 -14.55
C GLY A 729 -20.15 26.57 -14.18
N VAL A 730 -21.34 26.69 -14.77
CA VAL A 730 -22.47 25.76 -14.61
C VAL A 730 -23.05 25.47 -15.99
N ALA A 731 -23.36 24.22 -16.33
CA ALA A 731 -23.89 23.86 -17.65
C ALA A 731 -24.97 22.77 -17.64
N SER A 732 -26.02 22.97 -18.44
CA SER A 732 -26.92 21.91 -18.91
C SER A 732 -26.44 21.30 -20.23
N GLU A 733 -27.22 20.38 -20.78
CA GLU A 733 -27.07 19.85 -22.15
C GLU A 733 -27.14 20.93 -23.25
N THR A 734 -27.75 22.10 -22.99
CA THR A 734 -28.03 23.12 -24.02
C THR A 734 -27.28 24.44 -23.84
N VAL A 735 -26.99 24.84 -22.59
CA VAL A 735 -26.40 26.13 -22.26
C VAL A 735 -25.37 26.01 -21.14
N ARG A 736 -24.28 26.78 -21.27
CA ARG A 736 -23.25 26.96 -20.26
C ARG A 736 -23.24 28.41 -19.78
N PHE A 737 -23.21 28.59 -18.47
CA PHE A 737 -23.01 29.87 -17.81
C PHE A 737 -21.61 29.97 -17.19
N SER A 738 -21.04 31.15 -17.25
CA SER A 738 -19.78 31.54 -16.61
C SER A 738 -19.78 33.06 -16.37
N LEU A 739 -18.76 33.61 -15.70
CA LEU A 739 -18.60 35.06 -15.59
C LEU A 739 -17.58 35.59 -16.61
N LYS A 740 -17.84 36.76 -17.17
CA LYS A 740 -16.83 37.50 -17.95
C LYS A 740 -15.74 38.03 -17.02
N LYS A 741 -14.47 37.83 -17.40
CA LYS A 741 -13.29 38.31 -16.65
C LYS A 741 -13.17 39.84 -16.54
N GLU A 742 -13.87 40.59 -17.38
CA GLU A 742 -13.78 42.07 -17.43
C GLU A 742 -14.72 42.71 -16.39
N ASP A 743 -16.00 42.34 -16.39
CA ASP A 743 -17.05 43.01 -15.58
C ASP A 743 -17.70 42.09 -14.53
N ASN A 744 -17.28 40.83 -14.39
CA ASN A 744 -17.97 39.78 -13.62
C ASN A 744 -19.47 39.60 -13.98
N SER A 745 -19.86 40.02 -15.20
CA SER A 745 -21.22 39.85 -15.71
C SER A 745 -21.48 38.40 -16.17
N LEU A 746 -22.70 37.93 -15.95
CA LEU A 746 -23.14 36.58 -16.33
C LEU A 746 -23.11 36.40 -17.86
N PHE A 747 -22.25 35.50 -18.32
CA PHE A 747 -22.13 35.08 -19.71
C PHE A 747 -22.91 33.78 -19.93
N SER A 748 -23.59 33.68 -21.07
CA SER A 748 -24.39 32.52 -21.48
C SER A 748 -23.95 32.06 -22.86
N GLU A 749 -23.35 30.87 -22.94
CA GLU A 749 -22.92 30.23 -24.19
C GLU A 749 -23.90 29.09 -24.55
N LYS A 750 -24.49 29.13 -25.75
CA LYS A 750 -25.23 27.97 -26.27
C LYS A 750 -24.25 26.93 -26.77
N LEU A 751 -24.38 25.69 -26.31
CA LEU A 751 -23.46 24.60 -26.64
C LEU A 751 -23.62 24.22 -28.12
N ASN A 752 -22.52 24.30 -28.87
CA ASN A 752 -22.45 23.76 -30.24
C ASN A 752 -22.39 22.22 -30.23
N ALA A 753 -22.53 21.57 -31.38
CA ALA A 753 -22.55 20.10 -31.47
C ALA A 753 -21.33 19.42 -30.85
N THR A 754 -20.13 19.99 -31.01
CA THR A 754 -18.87 19.47 -30.44
C THR A 754 -18.84 19.60 -28.92
N LEU A 755 -19.23 20.76 -28.38
CA LEU A 755 -19.29 21.00 -26.94
C LEU A 755 -20.39 20.17 -26.27
N LYS A 756 -21.53 19.96 -26.95
CA LYS A 756 -22.58 19.06 -26.49
C LYS A 756 -22.09 17.61 -26.42
N ALA A 757 -21.35 17.13 -27.43
CA ALA A 757 -20.72 15.81 -27.37
C ALA A 757 -19.71 15.69 -26.21
N GLN A 758 -18.89 16.71 -25.98
CA GLN A 758 -17.97 16.76 -24.83
C GLN A 758 -18.71 16.75 -23.49
N TRP A 759 -19.83 17.48 -23.38
CA TRP A 759 -20.69 17.50 -22.19
C TRP A 759 -21.29 16.11 -21.94
N CYS A 760 -21.83 15.43 -22.96
CA CYS A 760 -22.36 14.07 -22.85
C CYS A 760 -21.29 13.05 -22.42
N LEU A 761 -20.07 13.15 -22.96
CA LEU A 761 -18.94 12.31 -22.53
C LEU A 761 -18.55 12.59 -21.07
N THR A 762 -18.58 13.86 -20.65
CA THR A 762 -18.30 14.26 -19.26
C THR A 762 -19.36 13.73 -18.30
N LYS A 763 -20.65 13.90 -18.63
CA LYS A 763 -21.79 13.32 -17.90
C LYS A 763 -21.61 11.82 -17.71
N LYS A 764 -21.45 11.08 -18.81
CA LYS A 764 -21.28 9.62 -18.77
C LYS A 764 -20.06 9.20 -17.95
N GLY A 765 -18.93 9.91 -18.06
CA GLY A 765 -17.73 9.63 -17.27
C GLY A 765 -17.89 9.91 -15.76
N ILE A 766 -18.75 10.86 -15.37
CA ILE A 766 -19.12 11.09 -13.97
C ILE A 766 -20.01 9.94 -13.47
N GLU A 767 -21.07 9.61 -14.20
CA GLU A 767 -22.01 8.53 -13.87
C GLU A 767 -21.30 7.17 -13.78
N GLU A 768 -20.45 6.82 -14.75
CA GLU A 768 -19.62 5.61 -14.71
C GLU A 768 -18.61 5.61 -13.55
N ARG A 769 -18.09 6.77 -13.13
CA ARG A 769 -17.17 6.85 -11.99
C ARG A 769 -17.89 6.60 -10.67
N TYR A 770 -19.01 7.25 -10.43
CA TYR A 770 -19.78 7.10 -9.19
C TYR A 770 -20.33 5.67 -9.08
N MET A 771 -20.95 5.13 -10.13
CA MET A 771 -21.52 3.79 -10.08
C MET A 771 -20.42 2.71 -10.06
N ASN A 772 -19.54 2.66 -11.06
CA ASN A 772 -18.61 1.54 -11.20
C ASN A 772 -17.48 1.55 -10.17
N ARG A 773 -17.09 2.69 -9.59
CA ARG A 773 -15.97 2.76 -8.63
C ARG A 773 -16.41 3.03 -7.20
N MET A 774 -17.44 3.84 -6.99
CA MET A 774 -17.86 4.29 -5.66
C MET A 774 -19.14 3.60 -5.15
N GLY A 775 -19.85 2.84 -6.00
CA GLY A 775 -21.11 2.22 -5.63
C GLY A 775 -22.21 3.24 -5.34
N VAL A 776 -22.18 4.39 -6.02
CA VAL A 776 -23.17 5.46 -5.83
C VAL A 776 -23.97 5.64 -7.10
N ASP A 777 -25.30 5.48 -7.01
CA ASP A 777 -26.22 5.94 -8.05
C ASP A 777 -26.58 7.41 -7.77
N ILE A 778 -26.14 8.28 -8.68
CA ILE A 778 -26.36 9.72 -8.61
C ILE A 778 -27.62 10.16 -9.37
N GLY A 779 -28.37 9.23 -9.97
CA GLY A 779 -29.51 9.51 -10.83
C GLY A 779 -29.15 10.25 -12.13
N ASN A 780 -30.16 10.80 -12.81
CA ASN A 780 -29.97 11.53 -14.05
C ASN A 780 -29.20 12.85 -13.83
N THR A 781 -27.98 12.97 -14.35
CA THR A 781 -27.22 14.24 -14.25
C THR A 781 -27.70 15.24 -15.30
N GLU A 782 -28.40 16.29 -14.87
CA GLU A 782 -28.90 17.37 -15.74
C GLU A 782 -28.00 18.60 -15.73
N ILE A 783 -27.32 18.84 -14.61
CA ILE A 783 -26.51 20.05 -14.37
C ILE A 783 -25.11 19.64 -13.94
N ILE A 784 -24.11 20.10 -14.71
CA ILE A 784 -22.69 19.94 -14.40
C ILE A 784 -22.14 21.25 -13.86
N VAL A 785 -21.53 21.19 -12.69
CA VAL A 785 -20.80 22.28 -12.03
C VAL A 785 -19.32 22.13 -12.35
N TYR A 786 -18.72 23.17 -12.91
CA TYR A 786 -17.28 23.26 -13.16
C TYR A 786 -16.63 24.06 -12.03
N ALA A 787 -15.82 23.40 -11.20
CA ALA A 787 -15.20 24.00 -10.02
C ALA A 787 -13.69 23.79 -9.99
N CYS A 788 -12.97 24.80 -9.50
CA CYS A 788 -11.53 24.73 -9.22
C CYS A 788 -11.33 24.38 -7.75
N THR A 789 -10.57 23.32 -7.45
CA THR A 789 -10.38 22.80 -6.09
C THR A 789 -9.48 23.74 -5.27
N LEU A 790 -9.66 23.80 -3.95
CA LEU A 790 -8.69 24.46 -3.07
C LEU A 790 -7.33 23.75 -3.19
N VAL A 791 -6.24 24.52 -3.24
CA VAL A 791 -4.86 23.99 -3.32
C VAL A 791 -4.02 24.41 -2.12
N ASP A 792 -4.08 25.70 -1.74
CA ASP A 792 -3.29 26.27 -0.64
C ASP A 792 -3.95 27.59 -0.20
N ARG A 793 -3.37 28.27 0.78
CA ARG A 793 -3.71 29.64 1.18
C ARG A 793 -2.54 30.57 0.91
N LYS A 794 -2.79 31.61 0.11
CA LYS A 794 -1.84 32.70 -0.14
C LYS A 794 -1.77 33.59 1.09
N ILE A 795 -0.59 34.11 1.38
CA ILE A 795 -0.42 35.19 2.35
C ILE A 795 -0.62 36.52 1.61
N GLU A 796 -1.68 37.24 1.96
CA GLU A 796 -1.86 38.63 1.59
C GLU A 796 -1.53 39.54 2.78
N VAL A 797 -0.89 40.68 2.48
CA VAL A 797 -0.39 41.62 3.48
C VAL A 797 -1.06 42.96 3.22
N THR A 798 -2.06 43.28 4.04
CA THR A 798 -2.80 44.54 4.00
C THR A 798 -2.51 45.31 5.28
N ASP A 799 -1.94 46.51 5.16
CA ASP A 799 -1.68 47.49 6.22
C ASP A 799 -1.65 46.92 7.65
N GLU A 800 -0.52 46.25 7.94
CA GLU A 800 -0.13 45.61 9.21
C GLU A 800 -0.76 44.26 9.58
N LYS A 801 -1.75 43.75 8.84
CA LYS A 801 -2.32 42.40 9.05
C LYS A 801 -1.97 41.44 7.91
N VAL A 802 -1.58 40.22 8.28
CA VAL A 802 -1.52 39.07 7.37
C VAL A 802 -2.91 38.44 7.31
N GLN A 803 -3.45 38.30 6.10
CA GLN A 803 -4.65 37.52 5.83
C GLN A 803 -4.31 36.33 4.93
N TYR A 804 -5.06 35.24 5.10
CA TYR A 804 -4.89 34.02 4.32
C TYR A 804 -5.99 33.94 3.26
N GLU A 805 -5.65 34.23 2.00
CA GLU A 805 -6.56 34.17 0.84
C GLU A 805 -6.59 32.74 0.28
N LYS A 806 -7.77 32.17 0.00
CA LYS A 806 -7.91 30.81 -0.56
C LYS A 806 -7.45 30.76 -2.02
N GLN A 807 -6.51 29.88 -2.35
CA GLN A 807 -6.04 29.66 -3.72
C GLN A 807 -6.65 28.41 -4.35
N TRP A 808 -7.03 28.55 -5.62
CA TRP A 808 -7.78 27.54 -6.37
C TRP A 808 -6.94 26.95 -7.51
N SER A 809 -7.28 25.73 -7.92
CA SER A 809 -6.64 25.06 -9.06
C SER A 809 -6.81 25.86 -10.36
N LYS A 810 -5.83 25.74 -11.26
CA LYS A 810 -5.89 26.38 -12.59
C LYS A 810 -6.93 25.79 -13.53
N HIS A 811 -7.17 24.48 -13.39
CA HIS A 811 -8.06 23.72 -14.28
C HIS A 811 -9.32 23.34 -13.51
N PRO A 812 -10.52 23.74 -13.99
CA PRO A 812 -11.76 23.33 -13.38
C PRO A 812 -12.07 21.87 -13.69
N ILE A 813 -12.57 21.16 -12.69
CA ILE A 813 -13.05 19.78 -12.78
C ILE A 813 -14.58 19.82 -12.81
N ALA A 814 -15.19 18.87 -13.52
CA ALA A 814 -16.62 18.73 -13.65
C ALA A 814 -17.19 17.83 -12.54
N TYR A 815 -18.28 18.28 -11.92
CA TYR A 815 -19.03 17.56 -10.87
C TYR A 815 -20.52 17.61 -11.17
N ALA A 816 -21.28 16.59 -10.77
CA ALA A 816 -22.74 16.60 -10.87
C ALA A 816 -23.33 17.43 -9.71
N LEU A 817 -24.27 18.33 -9.99
CA LEU A 817 -24.83 19.26 -8.99
C LEU A 817 -25.35 18.54 -7.73
N GLN A 818 -26.05 17.42 -7.90
CA GLN A 818 -26.66 16.65 -6.83
C GLN A 818 -25.64 16.00 -5.86
N THR A 819 -24.36 15.99 -6.23
CA THR A 819 -23.22 15.52 -5.41
C THR A 819 -22.46 16.67 -4.71
N THR A 820 -23.05 17.87 -4.62
CA THR A 820 -22.40 19.08 -4.07
C THR A 820 -23.20 19.73 -2.94
N ARG A 821 -22.53 20.46 -2.05
CA ARG A 821 -23.13 21.19 -0.91
C ARG A 821 -22.49 22.55 -0.67
N THR A 822 -23.21 23.46 -0.02
CA THR A 822 -22.78 24.86 0.18
C THR A 822 -22.67 25.28 1.65
N ASP A 823 -23.21 24.47 2.54
CA ASP A 823 -23.73 24.83 3.85
C ASP A 823 -23.22 23.87 4.95
N ILE A 824 -21.99 23.36 4.77
CA ILE A 824 -21.35 22.46 5.73
C ILE A 824 -20.69 23.28 6.85
N ALA A 825 -21.04 22.96 8.10
CA ALA A 825 -20.35 23.46 9.27
C ALA A 825 -18.99 22.76 9.43
N VAL A 826 -17.92 23.41 8.98
CA VAL A 826 -16.55 22.87 9.00
C VAL A 826 -15.75 23.44 10.16
N GLN A 827 -15.12 22.56 10.95
CA GLN A 827 -14.11 22.97 11.93
C GLN A 827 -12.74 23.05 11.25
N GLU A 828 -12.41 24.21 10.67
CA GLU A 828 -11.08 24.48 10.13
C GLU A 828 -10.10 24.90 11.24
N SER A 829 -8.93 24.23 11.31
CA SER A 829 -7.77 24.76 12.03
C SER A 829 -7.17 25.91 11.23
N LEU A 830 -7.64 27.13 11.47
CA LEU A 830 -7.00 28.33 10.92
C LEU A 830 -5.62 28.50 11.56
N PRO A 831 -4.53 28.64 10.78
CA PRO A 831 -3.23 28.96 11.35
C PRO A 831 -3.31 30.27 12.15
N PRO A 832 -2.65 30.37 13.32
CA PRO A 832 -2.79 31.53 14.20
C PRO A 832 -2.39 32.82 13.47
N PRO A 833 -3.08 33.95 13.74
CA PRO A 833 -2.82 35.22 13.07
C PRO A 833 -1.37 35.64 13.29
N THR A 834 -0.56 35.49 12.25
CA THR A 834 0.89 35.68 12.29
C THR A 834 1.22 37.07 11.77
N THR A 835 1.98 37.88 12.51
CA THR A 835 2.44 39.19 12.03
C THR A 835 3.51 39.06 10.95
N LEU A 836 3.66 40.08 10.11
CA LEU A 836 4.69 40.08 9.04
C LEU A 836 6.12 39.85 9.59
N ASN A 837 6.40 40.34 10.81
CA ASN A 837 7.69 40.17 11.49
C ASN A 837 7.89 38.77 12.09
N GLN A 838 6.82 38.06 12.46
CA GLN A 838 6.90 36.65 12.86
C GLN A 838 7.10 35.74 11.65
N LEU A 839 6.42 36.06 10.54
CA LEU A 839 6.50 35.33 9.28
C LEU A 839 7.90 35.45 8.62
N PHE A 840 8.42 36.68 8.56
CA PHE A 840 9.76 37.01 8.06
C PHE A 840 10.66 37.50 9.20
N HIS A 841 10.88 36.63 10.19
CA HIS A 841 11.84 36.88 11.26
C HIS A 841 13.28 36.85 10.72
N ILE A 842 14.18 37.55 11.42
CA ILE A 842 15.61 37.58 11.09
C ILE A 842 16.17 36.15 11.09
N GLY A 843 16.93 35.79 10.06
CA GLY A 843 17.44 34.44 9.85
C GLY A 843 16.51 33.51 9.04
N ARG A 844 15.26 33.89 8.74
CA ARG A 844 14.38 33.08 7.87
C ARG A 844 14.94 33.04 6.44
N VAL A 845 15.00 31.84 5.86
CA VAL A 845 15.38 31.62 4.45
C VAL A 845 14.17 31.86 3.53
N VAL A 846 14.41 32.54 2.42
CA VAL A 846 13.43 32.88 1.38
C VAL A 846 14.05 32.73 -0.02
N PHE A 847 13.21 32.60 -1.04
CA PHE A 847 13.62 32.67 -2.45
C PHE A 847 13.01 33.90 -3.13
N SER A 848 13.76 34.57 -4.01
CA SER A 848 13.24 35.68 -4.80
C SER A 848 12.47 35.20 -6.03
N LEU A 849 11.32 35.83 -6.27
CA LEU A 849 10.52 35.73 -7.51
C LEU A 849 10.55 37.06 -8.31
N GLU A 850 11.57 37.90 -8.08
CA GLU A 850 11.77 39.17 -8.78
C GLU A 850 12.70 38.99 -9.98
N ASN A 851 12.40 39.62 -11.13
CA ASN A 851 13.01 39.27 -12.42
C ASN A 851 14.55 39.25 -12.45
N HIS A 852 15.20 40.19 -11.73
CA HIS A 852 16.67 40.30 -11.72
C HIS A 852 17.37 39.36 -10.73
N THR A 853 16.63 38.79 -9.78
CA THR A 853 17.17 37.89 -8.75
C THR A 853 16.40 36.56 -8.67
N TYR A 854 15.67 36.22 -9.74
CA TYR A 854 14.73 35.10 -9.77
C TYR A 854 15.40 33.77 -9.42
N GLY A 855 14.83 33.05 -8.46
CA GLY A 855 15.35 31.80 -7.90
C GLY A 855 16.55 31.95 -6.97
N ALA A 856 17.03 33.16 -6.68
CA ALA A 856 18.09 33.37 -5.71
C ALA A 856 17.60 33.08 -4.28
N MET A 857 18.34 32.23 -3.57
CA MET A 857 18.14 31.97 -2.15
C MET A 857 18.76 33.11 -1.33
N GLY A 858 18.05 33.54 -0.29
CA GLY A 858 18.52 34.59 0.60
C GLY A 858 17.97 34.47 2.02
N THR A 859 18.55 35.24 2.93
CA THR A 859 18.21 35.23 4.35
C THR A 859 17.71 36.61 4.77
N VAL A 860 16.62 36.66 5.54
CA VAL A 860 16.08 37.91 6.08
C VAL A 860 17.05 38.50 7.11
N VAL A 861 17.43 39.77 6.92
CA VAL A 861 18.38 40.51 7.77
C VAL A 861 17.68 41.56 8.64
N GLU A 862 16.70 42.28 8.07
CA GLU A 862 15.87 43.27 8.78
C GLU A 862 14.39 42.95 8.52
N SER A 863 13.63 42.76 9.60
CA SER A 863 12.17 42.61 9.55
C SER A 863 11.49 43.92 9.13
N SER A 864 10.24 43.83 8.67
CA SER A 864 9.51 44.87 7.92
C SER A 864 9.81 46.34 8.29
N ARG A 865 10.35 47.08 7.32
CA ARG A 865 10.43 48.55 7.33
C ARG A 865 9.75 49.09 6.07
N ASN A 866 8.72 49.93 6.24
CA ASN A 866 7.84 50.43 5.16
C ASN A 866 7.27 49.32 4.25
N GLN A 867 6.76 48.23 4.86
CA GLN A 867 6.24 47.03 4.17
C GLN A 867 7.25 46.34 3.23
N ARG A 868 8.55 46.57 3.41
CA ARG A 868 9.63 45.85 2.71
C ARG A 868 10.49 45.08 3.69
N ILE A 869 10.93 43.91 3.24
CA ILE A 869 11.77 42.97 3.99
C ILE A 869 13.18 43.07 3.38
N PHE A 870 14.21 43.26 4.22
CA PHE A 870 15.58 43.30 3.72
C PHE A 870 16.16 41.89 3.71
N VAL A 871 16.51 41.42 2.53
CA VAL A 871 17.02 40.06 2.31
C VAL A 871 18.43 40.15 1.76
N ALA A 872 19.37 39.44 2.38
CA ALA A 872 20.70 39.19 1.84
C ALA A 872 20.63 37.99 0.90
N PHE A 873 20.80 38.22 -0.40
CA PHE A 873 20.85 37.16 -1.40
C PHE A 873 22.29 36.75 -1.67
N THR A 874 22.50 35.45 -1.89
CA THR A 874 23.77 34.91 -2.38
C THR A 874 23.62 34.50 -3.84
N PHE A 875 24.43 35.09 -4.71
CA PHE A 875 24.46 34.77 -6.14
C PHE A 875 25.78 34.07 -6.49
N GLU A 876 25.66 32.94 -7.17
CA GLU A 876 26.76 32.19 -7.78
C GLU A 876 26.58 32.24 -9.30
N SER A 877 27.64 31.97 -10.08
CA SER A 877 27.47 31.68 -11.50
C SER A 877 26.56 30.45 -11.71
N GLU A 878 26.01 30.28 -12.92
CA GLU A 878 25.31 29.05 -13.31
C GLU A 878 26.02 28.45 -14.54
N PRO A 879 25.99 27.12 -14.71
CA PRO A 879 26.56 26.43 -15.88
C PRO A 879 25.86 26.81 -17.19
N ASN A 880 26.58 26.78 -18.31
CA ASN A 880 26.05 27.20 -19.61
C ASN A 880 25.21 26.10 -20.26
N VAL A 881 23.89 26.25 -20.20
CA VAL A 881 22.90 25.31 -20.75
C VAL A 881 23.07 25.04 -22.25
N ASN A 882 23.47 26.03 -23.05
CA ASN A 882 23.67 25.83 -24.49
C ASN A 882 24.94 25.02 -24.77
N HIS A 883 25.99 25.21 -23.96
CA HIS A 883 27.21 24.40 -24.07
C HIS A 883 26.94 22.95 -23.66
N MET A 884 26.19 22.73 -22.57
CA MET A 884 25.74 21.39 -22.16
C MET A 884 24.97 20.69 -23.28
N LYS A 885 23.96 21.36 -23.87
CA LYS A 885 23.18 20.83 -25.03
C LYS A 885 24.03 20.56 -26.27
N TYR A 886 25.11 21.33 -26.49
CA TYR A 886 26.00 21.14 -27.62
C TYR A 886 26.87 19.89 -27.45
N ILE A 887 27.53 19.74 -26.28
CA ILE A 887 28.37 18.57 -25.98
C ILE A 887 27.54 17.29 -26.05
N THR A 888 26.39 17.25 -25.37
CA THR A 888 25.59 16.03 -25.28
C THR A 888 24.91 15.62 -26.59
N ARG A 889 24.81 16.51 -27.58
CA ARG A 889 24.21 16.19 -28.89
C ARG A 889 24.96 15.08 -29.63
N PHE A 890 26.26 14.94 -29.41
CA PHE A 890 27.08 13.91 -30.05
C PHE A 890 27.05 12.57 -29.30
N GLU A 891 26.75 12.59 -28.00
CA GLU A 891 26.63 11.41 -27.13
C GLU A 891 25.23 10.76 -27.18
N ALA A 892 24.23 11.45 -27.74
CA ALA A 892 22.85 10.97 -27.77
C ALA A 892 22.68 9.75 -28.71
N PRO A 893 22.13 8.61 -28.24
CA PRO A 893 21.99 7.41 -29.05
C PRO A 893 21.04 7.62 -30.24
N ARG A 894 21.41 7.06 -31.39
CA ARG A 894 20.61 7.15 -32.62
C ARG A 894 19.50 6.11 -32.61
N TYR A 895 18.27 6.58 -32.85
CA TYR A 895 17.08 5.75 -32.98
C TYR A 895 16.68 5.64 -34.46
N TYR A 896 16.39 4.42 -34.89
CA TYR A 896 15.99 4.07 -36.26
C TYR A 896 14.55 3.59 -36.29
N THR A 897 13.84 3.83 -37.40
CA THR A 897 12.49 3.29 -37.60
C THR A 897 12.52 1.76 -37.77
N GLY A 898 11.44 1.07 -37.42
CA GLY A 898 11.35 -0.38 -37.59
C GLY A 898 11.67 -0.87 -39.01
N ASN A 899 11.32 -0.11 -40.05
CA ASN A 899 11.65 -0.47 -41.43
C ASN A 899 13.16 -0.38 -41.73
N GLN A 900 13.85 0.61 -41.18
CA GLN A 900 15.31 0.75 -41.33
C GLN A 900 16.05 -0.38 -40.62
N VAL A 901 15.63 -0.73 -39.41
CA VAL A 901 16.23 -1.83 -38.63
C VAL A 901 15.97 -3.19 -39.29
N ALA A 902 14.74 -3.42 -39.74
CA ALA A 902 14.37 -4.62 -40.49
C ALA A 902 15.22 -4.78 -41.76
N HIS A 903 15.43 -3.70 -42.52
CA HIS A 903 16.29 -3.71 -43.71
C HIS A 903 17.77 -3.99 -43.37
N LYS A 904 18.30 -3.41 -42.28
CA LYS A 904 19.70 -3.67 -41.87
C LYS A 904 19.95 -5.12 -41.43
N LEU A 905 18.94 -5.74 -40.81
CA LEU A 905 19.00 -7.11 -40.29
C LEU A 905 18.53 -8.15 -41.31
N GLU A 906 18.16 -7.72 -42.52
CA GLU A 906 17.63 -8.55 -43.61
C GLU A 906 16.38 -9.38 -43.22
N ILE A 907 15.59 -8.91 -42.25
CA ILE A 907 14.36 -9.57 -41.79
C ILE A 907 13.09 -8.80 -42.20
N PRO A 908 11.94 -9.47 -42.40
CA PRO A 908 10.68 -8.79 -42.64
C PRO A 908 10.26 -7.89 -41.46
N PRO A 909 9.72 -6.67 -41.69
CA PRO A 909 9.30 -5.77 -40.61
C PRO A 909 8.27 -6.35 -39.63
N HIS A 910 7.47 -7.32 -40.07
CA HIS A 910 6.51 -8.01 -39.20
C HIS A 910 7.19 -9.01 -38.25
N VAL A 911 8.29 -9.66 -38.66
CA VAL A 911 9.11 -10.55 -37.81
C VAL A 911 9.82 -9.73 -36.75
N LEU A 912 10.49 -8.63 -37.15
CA LEU A 912 11.03 -7.64 -36.20
C LEU A 912 9.94 -7.19 -35.21
N SER A 913 8.72 -6.98 -35.70
CA SER A 913 7.63 -6.53 -34.85
C SER A 913 7.16 -7.57 -33.82
N ARG A 914 7.20 -8.88 -34.15
CA ARG A 914 6.88 -9.97 -33.23
C ARG A 914 8.01 -10.23 -32.24
N ILE A 915 9.25 -10.37 -32.71
CA ILE A 915 10.40 -10.76 -31.88
C ILE A 915 10.72 -9.71 -30.80
N THR A 916 10.50 -8.42 -31.11
CA THR A 916 10.64 -7.31 -30.16
C THR A 916 9.47 -7.16 -29.18
N GLY A 917 8.38 -7.92 -29.37
CA GLY A 917 7.22 -7.96 -28.48
C GLY A 917 7.27 -9.14 -27.50
N THR A 918 6.10 -9.70 -27.22
CA THR A 918 5.89 -10.87 -26.35
C THR A 918 5.38 -12.03 -27.20
N ILE A 919 6.01 -13.20 -27.10
CA ILE A 919 5.66 -14.41 -27.87
C ILE A 919 5.59 -15.58 -26.90
N TYR A 920 4.41 -16.18 -26.75
CA TYR A 920 4.23 -17.32 -25.86
C TYR A 920 4.38 -18.66 -26.60
N VAL A 921 5.13 -19.58 -25.98
CA VAL A 921 5.35 -20.95 -26.41
C VAL A 921 4.75 -21.89 -25.37
N ILE A 922 4.01 -22.92 -25.79
CA ILE A 922 3.44 -23.95 -24.93
C ILE A 922 4.44 -25.11 -24.78
N GLU A 923 4.66 -25.55 -23.53
CA GLU A 923 5.54 -26.65 -23.15
C GLU A 923 4.72 -27.82 -22.58
N GLY A 924 4.39 -28.80 -23.41
CA GLY A 924 3.67 -30.02 -23.04
C GLY A 924 2.23 -30.11 -23.56
N ASN A 925 1.54 -31.21 -23.21
CA ASN A 925 0.16 -31.48 -23.65
C ASN A 925 -0.91 -30.70 -22.85
N GLU A 926 -0.54 -30.10 -21.72
CA GLU A 926 -1.45 -29.34 -20.85
C GLU A 926 -1.24 -27.83 -21.04
N THR A 927 -2.34 -27.09 -21.15
CA THR A 927 -2.38 -25.68 -21.57
C THR A 927 -1.77 -24.66 -20.58
N GLU A 928 -1.21 -25.10 -19.45
CA GLU A 928 -0.83 -24.22 -18.34
C GLU A 928 0.60 -23.67 -18.41
N ARG A 929 1.55 -24.40 -19.02
CA ARG A 929 2.96 -23.97 -19.11
C ARG A 929 3.23 -23.16 -20.38
N LYS A 930 3.00 -21.85 -20.29
CA LYS A 930 3.37 -20.87 -21.34
C LYS A 930 4.66 -20.11 -20.99
N PHE A 931 5.72 -20.33 -21.76
CA PHE A 931 7.00 -19.59 -21.66
C PHE A 931 7.04 -18.45 -22.68
N ASN A 932 7.76 -17.36 -22.39
CA ASN A 932 7.86 -16.21 -23.29
C ASN A 932 9.24 -16.14 -23.96
N ILE A 933 9.27 -16.21 -25.30
CA ILE A 933 10.51 -16.14 -26.11
C ILE A 933 10.71 -14.76 -26.76
N GLY A 934 9.79 -13.83 -26.63
CA GLY A 934 9.96 -12.47 -27.15
C GLY A 934 10.97 -11.66 -26.33
N LEU A 935 11.69 -10.72 -26.97
CA LEU A 935 12.63 -9.82 -26.31
C LEU A 935 11.95 -8.78 -25.39
N ASN A 936 10.63 -8.62 -25.48
CA ASN A 936 9.83 -7.73 -24.63
C ASN A 936 10.29 -6.26 -24.64
N LEU A 937 10.75 -5.78 -25.80
CA LEU A 937 11.16 -4.38 -25.99
C LEU A 937 9.98 -3.43 -26.17
N LYS A 938 8.74 -3.90 -26.30
CA LYS A 938 7.55 -3.03 -26.46
C LYS A 938 6.25 -3.70 -26.01
N PHE A 939 5.33 -2.90 -25.45
CA PHE A 939 4.08 -3.40 -24.88
C PHE A 939 2.86 -2.59 -25.33
N ASN A 940 2.37 -2.83 -26.56
CA ASN A 940 1.24 -2.09 -27.14
C ASN A 940 -0.01 -2.04 -26.24
N LYS A 941 -0.35 -3.12 -25.52
CA LYS A 941 -1.55 -3.17 -24.63
C LYS A 941 -1.40 -2.38 -23.34
N ARG A 942 -0.18 -2.18 -22.86
CA ARG A 942 0.14 -1.40 -21.64
C ARG A 942 0.59 0.02 -21.96
N ASN A 943 0.90 0.29 -23.23
CA ASN A 943 1.52 1.52 -23.71
C ASN A 943 2.86 1.78 -23.00
N GLU A 944 3.70 0.74 -22.89
CA GLU A 944 5.05 0.80 -22.30
C GLU A 944 6.14 0.55 -23.35
N GLU A 945 7.28 1.24 -23.20
CA GLU A 945 8.53 1.14 -23.97
C GLU A 945 9.72 0.80 -23.06
N VAL A 946 10.87 0.43 -23.62
CA VAL A 946 12.06 -0.01 -22.85
C VAL A 946 13.21 0.98 -23.00
N ILE A 947 13.68 1.50 -21.88
CA ILE A 947 14.70 2.56 -21.81
C ILE A 947 16.00 2.10 -22.46
N GLY A 948 16.54 2.91 -23.38
CA GLY A 948 17.75 2.61 -24.14
C GLY A 948 17.57 1.63 -25.31
N TYR A 949 16.39 1.00 -25.47
CA TYR A 949 16.11 0.02 -26.53
C TYR A 949 15.05 0.49 -27.52
N THR A 950 13.94 1.03 -27.05
CA THR A 950 12.81 1.44 -27.90
C THR A 950 12.17 2.74 -27.43
N LYS A 951 11.67 3.52 -28.39
CA LYS A 951 10.83 4.69 -28.13
C LYS A 951 9.66 4.71 -29.10
N ARG A 952 8.50 5.16 -28.64
CA ARG A 952 7.32 5.35 -29.50
C ARG A 952 7.19 6.81 -29.91
N ASP A 953 7.15 7.07 -31.22
CA ASP A 953 7.05 8.43 -31.74
C ASP A 953 5.73 9.09 -31.35
N LYS A 954 5.79 10.30 -30.78
CA LYS A 954 4.60 11.03 -30.28
C LYS A 954 3.69 11.56 -31.38
N THR A 955 4.21 11.78 -32.57
CA THR A 955 3.51 12.48 -33.67
C THR A 955 2.91 11.53 -34.70
N GLN A 956 3.60 10.43 -34.99
CA GLN A 956 3.20 9.42 -35.99
C GLN A 956 2.92 8.05 -35.38
N GLY A 957 3.21 7.84 -34.08
CA GLY A 957 2.80 6.65 -33.31
C GLY A 957 3.60 5.37 -33.59
N TYR A 958 4.60 5.41 -34.47
CA TYR A 958 5.44 4.26 -34.83
C TYR A 958 6.51 3.95 -33.77
N TRP A 959 7.03 2.71 -33.83
CA TRP A 959 8.13 2.25 -32.98
C TRP A 959 9.48 2.56 -33.61
N THR A 960 10.37 3.16 -32.82
CA THR A 960 11.81 3.27 -33.11
C THR A 960 12.62 2.38 -32.18
N TYR A 961 13.80 1.99 -32.63
CA TYR A 961 14.72 1.09 -31.94
C TYR A 961 16.12 1.72 -31.93
N SER A 962 16.86 1.56 -30.84
CA SER A 962 18.24 2.00 -30.71
C SER A 962 19.20 1.04 -31.42
N GLN A 963 20.47 1.44 -31.54
CA GLN A 963 21.55 0.56 -31.98
C GLN A 963 21.73 -0.67 -31.06
N GLN A 964 21.46 -0.55 -29.76
CA GLN A 964 21.55 -1.68 -28.82
C GLN A 964 20.45 -2.72 -29.06
N ALA A 965 19.23 -2.27 -29.38
CA ALA A 965 18.15 -3.16 -29.79
C ALA A 965 18.44 -3.87 -31.13
N GLU A 966 19.07 -3.18 -32.08
CA GLU A 966 19.55 -3.76 -33.35
C GLU A 966 20.58 -4.87 -33.10
N ILE A 967 21.55 -4.65 -32.20
CA ILE A 967 22.56 -5.64 -31.81
C ILE A 967 21.92 -6.87 -31.15
N GLU A 968 21.03 -6.71 -30.18
CA GLU A 968 20.44 -7.86 -29.49
C GLU A 968 19.49 -8.68 -30.39
N VAL A 969 18.78 -8.06 -31.34
CA VAL A 969 18.01 -8.79 -32.35
C VAL A 969 18.95 -9.56 -33.29
N ALA A 970 20.07 -8.98 -33.72
CA ALA A 970 21.06 -9.67 -34.54
C ALA A 970 21.68 -10.88 -33.81
N MET A 971 22.03 -10.73 -32.53
CA MET A 971 22.53 -11.83 -31.71
C MET A 971 21.51 -12.96 -31.56
N TYR A 972 20.22 -12.63 -31.37
CA TYR A 972 19.15 -13.62 -31.32
C TYR A 972 19.01 -14.35 -32.66
N GLN A 973 18.99 -13.61 -33.78
CA GLN A 973 18.92 -14.19 -35.13
C GLN A 973 20.11 -15.12 -35.43
N GLN A 974 21.31 -14.78 -34.98
CA GLN A 974 22.51 -15.59 -35.16
C GLN A 974 22.51 -16.87 -34.31
N MET A 975 21.97 -16.83 -33.08
CA MET A 975 21.97 -17.99 -32.17
C MET A 975 20.78 -18.93 -32.35
N PHE A 976 19.64 -18.43 -32.83
CA PHE A 976 18.37 -19.17 -32.92
C PHE A 976 17.60 -18.80 -34.19
N SER A 977 18.22 -18.98 -35.37
CA SER A 977 17.62 -18.61 -36.66
C SER A 977 16.28 -19.31 -36.92
N GLU A 978 16.08 -20.52 -36.39
CA GLU A 978 14.85 -21.31 -36.57
C GLU A 978 13.62 -20.60 -36.01
N VAL A 979 13.79 -19.77 -34.97
CA VAL A 979 12.72 -18.94 -34.42
C VAL A 979 12.30 -17.86 -35.41
N PHE A 980 13.26 -17.28 -36.14
CA PHE A 980 12.99 -16.24 -37.15
C PHE A 980 12.35 -16.87 -38.40
N ASP A 981 12.86 -18.01 -38.86
CA ASP A 981 12.29 -18.79 -39.96
C ASP A 981 10.83 -19.17 -39.69
N TYR A 982 10.53 -19.66 -38.49
CA TYR A 982 9.16 -19.97 -38.05
C TYR A 982 8.27 -18.73 -38.01
N LEU A 983 8.78 -17.59 -37.52
CA LEU A 983 8.00 -16.34 -37.42
C LEU A 983 7.69 -15.70 -38.77
N GLU A 984 8.53 -15.89 -39.78
CA GLU A 984 8.27 -15.45 -41.16
C GLU A 984 7.19 -16.30 -41.85
N GLN A 985 7.19 -17.61 -41.61
CA GLN A 985 6.19 -18.53 -42.16
C GLN A 985 4.83 -18.43 -41.43
N SER A 986 4.85 -18.26 -40.10
CA SER A 986 3.64 -18.29 -39.26
C SER A 986 2.86 -16.97 -39.22
N LYS A 987 2.11 -16.66 -40.28
CA LYS A 987 1.34 -15.40 -40.34
C LYS A 987 0.22 -15.24 -39.29
N HIS A 988 -0.29 -16.35 -38.70
CA HIS A 988 -1.52 -16.30 -37.87
C HIS A 988 -1.59 -17.22 -36.62
N SER A 989 -0.56 -18.01 -36.24
CA SER A 989 -0.66 -18.83 -35.02
C SER A 989 -0.52 -17.99 -33.74
N VAL A 990 -1.48 -18.16 -32.82
CA VAL A 990 -1.53 -17.47 -31.51
C VAL A 990 -0.79 -18.26 -30.43
N ASP A 991 -0.85 -19.58 -30.51
CA ASP A 991 -0.15 -20.52 -29.64
C ASP A 991 0.91 -21.26 -30.47
N VAL A 992 2.18 -21.10 -30.09
CA VAL A 992 3.33 -21.77 -30.71
C VAL A 992 3.70 -22.95 -29.84
N HIS A 993 3.84 -24.16 -30.39
CA HIS A 993 4.31 -25.30 -29.61
C HIS A 993 5.83 -25.45 -29.75
N TYR A 994 6.53 -25.79 -28.66
CA TYR A 994 8.00 -25.78 -28.62
C TYR A 994 8.65 -26.75 -29.64
N LYS A 995 7.97 -27.86 -29.97
CA LYS A 995 8.41 -28.82 -31.00
C LYS A 995 8.32 -28.26 -32.43
N ASP A 996 7.49 -27.24 -32.66
CA ASP A 996 7.32 -26.61 -33.98
C ASP A 996 8.45 -25.61 -34.27
N LEU A 997 9.05 -25.05 -33.22
CA LEU A 997 10.23 -24.18 -33.30
C LEU A 997 11.52 -24.97 -33.45
N PHE A 998 11.64 -26.10 -32.74
CA PHE A 998 12.87 -26.89 -32.68
C PHE A 998 12.59 -28.37 -33.03
N PRO A 999 12.63 -28.75 -34.31
CA PRO A 999 12.35 -30.13 -34.73
C PRO A 999 13.41 -31.15 -34.27
N VAL A 1000 14.57 -30.70 -33.80
CA VAL A 1000 15.70 -31.53 -33.36
C VAL A 1000 16.15 -31.08 -31.97
N ILE A 1001 16.04 -32.00 -30.99
CA ILE A 1001 16.40 -31.80 -29.56
C ILE A 1001 15.77 -30.52 -28.96
N PRO A 1002 14.43 -30.42 -28.94
CA PRO A 1002 13.72 -29.19 -28.54
C PRO A 1002 14.00 -28.74 -27.11
N GLU A 1003 14.15 -29.69 -26.17
CA GLU A 1003 14.30 -29.40 -24.73
C GLU A 1003 15.62 -28.67 -24.42
N ILE A 1004 16.73 -29.11 -25.01
CA ILE A 1004 18.05 -28.48 -24.81
C ILE A 1004 18.07 -27.08 -25.45
N LYS A 1005 17.52 -26.92 -26.66
CA LYS A 1005 17.46 -25.59 -27.32
C LYS A 1005 16.55 -24.61 -26.58
N MET A 1006 15.43 -25.07 -26.01
CA MET A 1006 14.56 -24.24 -25.17
C MET A 1006 15.26 -23.74 -23.90
N GLU A 1007 16.05 -24.58 -23.23
CA GLU A 1007 16.80 -24.13 -22.03
C GLU A 1007 17.96 -23.19 -22.40
N GLN A 1008 18.67 -23.46 -23.50
CA GLN A 1008 19.68 -22.53 -24.04
C GLN A 1008 19.07 -21.17 -24.38
N LEU A 1009 17.89 -21.15 -25.02
CA LEU A 1009 17.15 -19.92 -25.33
C LEU A 1009 16.71 -19.18 -24.05
N ARG A 1010 16.26 -19.91 -23.03
CA ARG A 1010 15.90 -19.34 -21.72
C ARG A 1010 17.10 -18.69 -21.03
N ILE A 1011 18.27 -19.33 -21.06
CA ILE A 1011 19.52 -18.77 -20.49
C ILE A 1011 19.95 -17.54 -21.28
N PHE A 1012 19.95 -17.61 -22.62
CA PHE A 1012 20.27 -16.49 -23.51
C PHE A 1012 19.39 -15.27 -23.24
N LEU A 1013 18.06 -15.42 -23.29
CA LEU A 1013 17.13 -14.31 -23.08
C LEU A 1013 17.24 -13.69 -21.68
N LYS A 1014 17.54 -14.49 -20.63
CA LYS A 1014 17.84 -13.96 -19.28
C LYS A 1014 19.19 -13.23 -19.18
N GLY A 1015 20.13 -13.58 -20.05
CA GLY A 1015 21.48 -13.00 -20.10
C GLY A 1015 21.55 -11.62 -20.76
N LEU A 1016 20.63 -11.32 -21.68
CA LEU A 1016 20.57 -10.06 -22.43
C LEU A 1016 20.42 -8.82 -21.54
N GLY A 1017 20.90 -7.67 -22.03
CA GLY A 1017 20.75 -6.38 -21.36
C GLY A 1017 19.29 -5.94 -21.31
N SER A 1018 18.54 -6.15 -22.39
CA SER A 1018 17.09 -5.84 -22.46
C SER A 1018 16.24 -6.49 -21.39
N ALA A 1019 16.58 -7.72 -20.96
CA ALA A 1019 15.85 -8.43 -19.90
C ALA A 1019 16.03 -7.77 -18.51
N LYS A 1020 17.09 -7.00 -18.33
CA LYS A 1020 17.40 -6.23 -17.10
C LYS A 1020 16.99 -4.77 -17.20
N ALA A 1021 16.75 -4.26 -18.41
CA ALA A 1021 16.40 -2.87 -18.68
C ALA A 1021 15.03 -2.46 -18.09
N GLU A 1022 14.93 -1.20 -17.70
CA GLU A 1022 13.71 -0.62 -17.14
C GLU A 1022 12.66 -0.32 -18.22
N ARG A 1023 11.38 -0.40 -17.82
CA ARG A 1023 10.21 -0.13 -18.66
C ARG A 1023 9.58 1.18 -18.23
N GLN A 1024 9.07 1.96 -19.17
CA GLN A 1024 8.39 3.24 -18.90
C GLN A 1024 7.15 3.42 -19.79
N PRO A 1025 6.18 4.27 -19.41
CA PRO A 1025 5.09 4.67 -20.28
C PRO A 1025 5.59 5.34 -21.57
N CYS A 1026 4.98 5.01 -22.71
CA CYS A 1026 5.33 5.59 -24.01
C CYS A 1026 5.17 7.10 -24.04
N GLY A 1027 6.16 7.80 -24.61
CA GLY A 1027 6.15 9.25 -24.73
C GLY A 1027 6.60 9.99 -23.47
N THR A 1028 7.19 9.29 -22.50
CA THR A 1028 7.92 9.91 -21.38
C THR A 1028 9.16 10.64 -21.92
N GLU A 1029 9.43 11.85 -21.42
CA GLU A 1029 10.57 12.65 -21.87
C GLU A 1029 11.76 12.41 -20.94
N ILE A 1030 12.72 11.58 -21.34
CA ILE A 1030 13.96 11.32 -20.59
C ILE A 1030 15.21 11.47 -21.47
N LEU A 1031 16.32 11.82 -20.84
CA LEU A 1031 17.66 11.70 -21.40
C LEU A 1031 18.20 10.27 -21.21
N ASP A 1032 18.81 9.73 -22.26
CA ASP A 1032 19.48 8.43 -22.25
C ASP A 1032 20.74 8.46 -21.34
N GLU A 1033 21.25 7.30 -20.92
CA GLU A 1033 22.26 7.22 -19.85
C GLU A 1033 23.59 7.90 -20.24
N GLU A 1034 24.02 7.74 -21.48
CA GLU A 1034 25.25 8.34 -22.02
C GLU A 1034 25.22 9.88 -21.93
N VAL A 1035 24.05 10.46 -22.21
CA VAL A 1035 23.77 11.89 -22.11
C VAL A 1035 23.85 12.36 -20.66
N VAL A 1036 23.27 11.60 -19.72
CA VAL A 1036 23.29 11.93 -18.29
C VAL A 1036 24.73 11.87 -17.74
N GLN A 1037 25.50 10.84 -18.09
CA GLN A 1037 26.91 10.73 -17.70
C GLN A 1037 27.78 11.87 -18.27
N ALA A 1038 27.49 12.35 -19.48
CA ALA A 1038 28.18 13.49 -20.08
C ALA A 1038 27.84 14.82 -19.37
N LEU A 1039 26.59 15.03 -18.97
CA LEU A 1039 26.18 16.19 -18.15
C LEU A 1039 26.86 16.16 -16.76
N GLU A 1040 26.92 14.99 -16.14
CA GLU A 1040 27.58 14.74 -14.86
C GLU A 1040 29.07 15.13 -14.91
N LYS A 1041 29.81 14.64 -15.91
CA LYS A 1041 31.22 15.01 -16.14
C LYS A 1041 31.42 16.52 -16.35
N TYR A 1042 30.51 17.18 -17.09
CA TYR A 1042 30.56 18.62 -17.30
C TYR A 1042 30.35 19.41 -15.99
N ILE A 1043 29.39 18.98 -15.16
CA ILE A 1043 29.11 19.62 -13.87
C ILE A 1043 30.23 19.37 -12.85
N ASP A 1044 30.88 18.21 -12.89
CA ASP A 1044 32.06 17.93 -12.05
C ASP A 1044 33.27 18.80 -12.42
N HIS A 1045 33.42 19.17 -13.69
CA HIS A 1045 34.42 20.15 -14.12
C HIS A 1045 34.03 21.55 -13.61
N TYR A 1046 32.81 21.99 -13.89
CA TYR A 1046 32.27 23.29 -13.45
C TYR A 1046 32.29 23.49 -11.92
N ASN A 1047 32.15 22.42 -11.13
CA ASN A 1047 32.23 22.48 -9.67
C ASN A 1047 33.66 22.61 -9.12
N LYS A 1048 34.69 22.34 -9.93
CA LYS A 1048 36.11 22.51 -9.57
C LYS A 1048 36.65 23.91 -9.92
N GLU A 1049 35.94 24.67 -10.74
CA GLU A 1049 36.29 26.06 -11.09
C GLU A 1049 35.99 27.00 -9.91
N GLU A 1050 36.82 28.05 -9.71
CA GLU A 1050 36.56 29.07 -8.70
C GLU A 1050 35.32 29.91 -9.07
N LYS A 1051 34.32 29.91 -8.18
CA LYS A 1051 33.04 30.59 -8.42
C LYS A 1051 33.04 31.98 -7.79
N LEU A 1052 32.77 33.00 -8.60
CA LEU A 1052 32.49 34.37 -8.16
C LEU A 1052 31.16 34.43 -7.40
N THR A 1053 31.22 34.24 -6.09
CA THR A 1053 30.08 34.43 -5.18
C THR A 1053 29.91 35.92 -4.86
N ARG A 1054 28.71 36.46 -5.09
CA ARG A 1054 28.35 37.83 -4.72
C ARG A 1054 27.23 37.81 -3.71
N GLN A 1055 27.40 38.55 -2.61
CA GLN A 1055 26.35 38.82 -1.64
C GLN A 1055 25.91 40.28 -1.75
N PHE A 1056 24.60 40.50 -1.69
CA PHE A 1056 24.02 41.84 -1.63
C PHE A 1056 22.70 41.82 -0.86
N THR A 1057 22.42 42.89 -0.13
CA THR A 1057 21.17 43.08 0.59
C THR A 1057 20.26 44.00 -0.21
N MET A 1058 18.99 43.62 -0.40
CA MET A 1058 18.01 44.47 -1.08
C MET A 1058 16.64 44.47 -0.39
N PRO A 1059 15.89 45.59 -0.43
CA PRO A 1059 14.54 45.68 0.13
C PRO A 1059 13.50 45.09 -0.84
N MET A 1060 12.90 43.97 -0.44
CA MET A 1060 11.94 43.20 -1.23
C MET A 1060 10.50 43.42 -0.77
N LYS A 1061 9.54 43.33 -1.70
CA LYS A 1061 8.12 43.22 -1.35
C LYS A 1061 7.82 41.78 -0.86
N PRO A 1062 7.00 41.58 0.18
CA PRO A 1062 6.61 40.24 0.65
C PRO A 1062 6.05 39.35 -0.46
N THR A 1063 5.25 39.91 -1.37
CA THR A 1063 4.64 39.20 -2.52
C THR A 1063 5.62 38.76 -3.61
N ARG A 1064 6.90 39.12 -3.49
CA ARG A 1064 8.01 38.72 -4.37
C ARG A 1064 8.98 37.76 -3.71
N LEU A 1065 8.66 37.31 -2.50
CA LEU A 1065 9.43 36.31 -1.76
C LEU A 1065 8.61 35.04 -1.63
N TYR A 1066 9.17 33.92 -2.11
CA TYR A 1066 8.65 32.60 -1.80
C TYR A 1066 9.19 32.13 -0.44
N LEU A 1067 8.29 31.66 0.42
CA LEU A 1067 8.62 31.04 1.70
C LEU A 1067 8.64 29.52 1.53
N PRO A 1068 9.79 28.86 1.74
CA PRO A 1068 9.85 27.40 1.80
C PRO A 1068 8.86 26.83 2.82
N LYS A 1069 8.07 25.85 2.36
CA LYS A 1069 7.13 25.05 3.18
C LYS A 1069 7.59 23.57 3.17
N PRO A 1070 7.27 22.80 4.23
CA PRO A 1070 7.58 21.37 4.29
C PRO A 1070 6.54 20.49 3.57
N LYS A 1071 5.24 20.76 3.74
CA LYS A 1071 4.16 20.13 2.95
C LYS A 1071 4.11 20.76 1.56
N LEU A 1072 3.90 19.95 0.52
CA LEU A 1072 3.66 20.46 -0.83
C LEU A 1072 2.34 21.23 -0.85
N GLY A 1073 2.40 22.49 -1.28
CA GLY A 1073 1.26 23.37 -1.50
C GLY A 1073 1.29 23.94 -2.91
N GLN A 1074 1.18 25.27 -3.02
CA GLN A 1074 1.37 25.96 -4.29
C GLN A 1074 2.79 25.75 -4.85
N ALA A 1075 2.93 25.65 -6.18
CA ALA A 1075 4.24 25.78 -6.83
C ALA A 1075 4.81 27.20 -6.61
N PRO A 1076 6.14 27.35 -6.44
CA PRO A 1076 6.78 28.66 -6.23
C PRO A 1076 6.45 29.70 -7.30
N ASP A 1077 6.40 29.27 -8.57
CA ASP A 1077 5.78 30.03 -9.66
C ASP A 1077 4.86 29.07 -10.45
N PRO A 1078 3.54 29.23 -10.38
CA PRO A 1078 2.60 28.37 -11.08
C PRO A 1078 2.60 28.52 -12.61
N ASP A 1079 3.05 29.65 -13.15
CA ASP A 1079 2.97 29.99 -14.59
C ASP A 1079 4.20 29.48 -15.37
N VAL A 1080 5.19 28.95 -14.67
CA VAL A 1080 6.42 28.39 -15.21
C VAL A 1080 6.27 26.91 -15.55
N GLU A 1081 6.54 26.58 -16.81
CA GLU A 1081 6.77 25.20 -17.24
C GLU A 1081 8.25 24.80 -17.11
N PHE A 1082 8.50 23.50 -17.15
CA PHE A 1082 9.83 22.91 -17.04
C PHE A 1082 10.10 21.94 -18.20
N TYR A 1083 11.32 21.99 -18.73
CA TYR A 1083 11.79 21.22 -19.88
C TYR A 1083 13.14 20.54 -19.59
N LEU A 1084 13.53 19.56 -20.42
CA LEU A 1084 14.83 18.89 -20.31
C LEU A 1084 16.00 19.87 -20.48
N TYR A 1085 17.11 19.58 -19.80
CA TYR A 1085 18.32 20.40 -19.67
C TYR A 1085 18.15 21.75 -18.94
N GLU A 1086 16.95 22.09 -18.46
CA GLU A 1086 16.77 23.33 -17.68
C GLU A 1086 17.34 23.19 -16.27
N ARG A 1087 17.81 24.32 -15.73
CA ARG A 1087 18.37 24.44 -14.39
C ARG A 1087 17.26 24.67 -13.39
N CYS A 1088 17.31 23.96 -12.27
CA CYS A 1088 16.36 24.11 -11.19
C CYS A 1088 17.04 24.16 -9.82
N ILE A 1089 16.32 24.68 -8.82
CA ILE A 1089 16.72 24.70 -7.42
C ILE A 1089 15.59 24.17 -6.54
N ASN A 1090 15.91 23.32 -5.56
CA ASN A 1090 14.94 22.84 -4.58
C ASN A 1090 14.53 23.97 -3.62
N ALA A 1091 13.25 24.26 -3.55
CA ALA A 1091 12.63 25.27 -2.69
C ALA A 1091 11.78 24.66 -1.55
N ARG A 1092 11.74 23.32 -1.42
CA ARG A 1092 11.04 22.60 -0.35
C ARG A 1092 11.93 22.45 0.90
N GLU A 1093 11.42 22.85 2.07
CA GLU A 1093 12.11 22.66 3.37
C GLU A 1093 11.82 21.25 3.93
N SER A 1094 12.71 20.72 4.80
CA SER A 1094 12.55 19.40 5.46
C SER A 1094 12.14 18.26 4.51
N HIS A 1095 12.89 18.10 3.42
CA HIS A 1095 12.75 17.01 2.44
C HIS A 1095 14.12 16.33 2.21
N THR A 1096 14.13 15.17 1.53
CA THR A 1096 15.35 14.35 1.35
C THR A 1096 16.40 15.10 0.54
N VAL A 1097 15.96 15.85 -0.48
CA VAL A 1097 16.78 16.83 -1.20
C VAL A 1097 17.02 18.07 -0.30
N PRO A 1098 18.27 18.50 -0.06
CA PRO A 1098 18.56 19.69 0.73
C PRO A 1098 17.93 20.97 0.16
N LEU A 1099 17.51 21.89 1.04
CA LEU A 1099 16.99 23.19 0.63
C LEU A 1099 18.07 23.98 -0.12
N GLY A 1100 17.73 24.56 -1.26
CA GLY A 1100 18.68 25.31 -2.10
C GLY A 1100 19.61 24.43 -2.96
N ALA A 1101 19.47 23.10 -2.93
CA ALA A 1101 20.21 22.21 -3.83
C ALA A 1101 19.84 22.50 -5.29
N LYS A 1102 20.85 22.74 -6.14
CA LYS A 1102 20.69 23.03 -7.58
C LYS A 1102 20.92 21.77 -8.42
N GLY A 1103 20.25 21.70 -9.57
CA GLY A 1103 20.39 20.58 -10.50
C GLY A 1103 19.87 20.85 -11.91
N ILE A 1104 19.92 19.82 -12.75
CA ILE A 1104 19.49 19.80 -14.16
C ILE A 1104 18.33 18.82 -14.31
N ILE A 1105 17.28 19.21 -15.03
CA ILE A 1105 16.17 18.31 -15.35
C ILE A 1105 16.60 17.33 -16.46
N ILE A 1106 16.68 16.04 -16.11
CA ILE A 1106 17.08 14.93 -17.00
C ILE A 1106 15.91 14.00 -17.37
N GLY A 1107 14.72 14.21 -16.76
CA GLY A 1107 13.51 13.47 -17.08
C GLY A 1107 12.24 14.21 -16.67
N LYS A 1108 11.14 13.94 -17.38
CA LYS A 1108 9.81 14.55 -17.20
C LYS A 1108 8.74 13.48 -17.41
N HIS A 1109 8.13 13.07 -16.29
CA HIS A 1109 7.15 12.00 -16.17
C HIS A 1109 5.76 12.59 -15.99
N LYS A 1110 4.78 12.13 -16.76
CA LYS A 1110 3.38 12.54 -16.61
C LYS A 1110 2.69 11.60 -15.64
N VAL A 1111 1.99 12.13 -14.63
CA VAL A 1111 1.24 11.32 -13.66
C VAL A 1111 -0.15 10.98 -14.21
N ASP A 1112 -0.53 9.70 -14.22
CA ASP A 1112 -1.76 9.20 -14.88
C ASP A 1112 -3.07 9.85 -14.42
N GLN A 1113 -3.11 10.41 -13.21
CA GLN A 1113 -4.31 10.97 -12.58
C GLN A 1113 -4.11 12.41 -12.07
N GLY A 1114 -3.32 13.24 -12.76
CA GLY A 1114 -3.18 14.66 -12.39
C GLY A 1114 -2.58 15.58 -13.46
N PRO A 1115 -2.71 16.91 -13.30
CA PRO A 1115 -2.07 17.90 -14.17
C PRO A 1115 -0.58 18.11 -13.87
N HIS A 1116 -0.03 17.38 -12.90
CA HIS A 1116 1.34 17.55 -12.40
C HIS A 1116 2.30 16.56 -13.04
N TYR A 1117 3.53 17.04 -13.27
CA TYR A 1117 4.65 16.24 -13.74
C TYR A 1117 5.63 15.99 -12.59
N MET A 1118 6.25 14.81 -12.59
CA MET A 1118 7.41 14.50 -11.77
C MET A 1118 8.66 14.64 -12.63
N TYR A 1119 9.73 15.20 -12.06
CA TYR A 1119 10.97 15.52 -12.79
C TYR A 1119 12.13 14.73 -12.19
N ASP A 1120 12.86 14.00 -13.03
CA ASP A 1120 14.15 13.43 -12.65
C ASP A 1120 15.19 14.56 -12.72
N ILE A 1121 15.89 14.80 -11.61
CA ILE A 1121 16.86 15.89 -11.48
C ILE A 1121 18.23 15.30 -11.14
N LEU A 1122 19.24 15.71 -11.91
CA LEU A 1122 20.66 15.49 -11.62
C LEU A 1122 21.17 16.67 -10.80
N PHE A 1123 21.52 16.45 -9.53
CA PHE A 1123 22.01 17.52 -8.64
C PHE A 1123 23.50 17.80 -8.84
N ASP A 1124 23.89 19.05 -8.58
CA ASP A 1124 25.28 19.48 -8.78
C ASP A 1124 26.25 18.76 -7.85
N LYS A 1125 25.81 18.51 -6.61
CA LYS A 1125 26.56 17.86 -5.53
C LYS A 1125 25.81 16.61 -5.06
N GLU A 1126 26.57 15.62 -4.60
CA GLU A 1126 26.01 14.46 -3.91
C GLU A 1126 25.35 14.84 -2.57
N PHE A 1127 24.34 14.08 -2.16
CA PHE A 1127 23.69 14.23 -0.86
C PHE A 1127 23.09 12.91 -0.37
N THR A 1128 22.93 12.78 0.94
CA THR A 1128 22.36 11.60 1.60
C THR A 1128 20.92 11.36 1.14
N GLY A 1129 20.62 10.14 0.67
CA GLY A 1129 19.31 9.79 0.12
C GLY A 1129 19.14 10.03 -1.38
N GLY A 1130 20.16 10.54 -2.09
CA GLY A 1130 20.12 10.63 -3.55
C GLY A 1130 20.07 9.25 -4.23
N LEU A 1131 19.21 9.14 -5.23
CA LEU A 1131 18.93 7.96 -6.07
C LEU A 1131 19.90 7.88 -7.27
N LYS A 1132 20.01 6.68 -7.86
CA LYS A 1132 20.83 6.42 -9.06
C LYS A 1132 20.01 6.57 -10.35
N LEU A 1133 19.54 7.79 -10.67
CA LEU A 1133 18.70 8.06 -11.85
C LEU A 1133 19.52 8.17 -13.15
N ARG A 1134 20.16 7.06 -13.56
CA ARG A 1134 21.10 6.99 -14.72
C ARG A 1134 22.38 7.84 -14.57
N CYS A 1135 22.69 8.24 -13.34
CA CYS A 1135 23.89 8.96 -12.93
C CYS A 1135 24.67 8.17 -11.86
N SER A 1136 25.73 8.75 -11.31
CA SER A 1136 26.35 8.26 -10.07
C SER A 1136 25.34 8.12 -8.91
N PRO A 1137 25.59 7.19 -7.95
CA PRO A 1137 24.81 7.12 -6.72
C PRO A 1137 24.81 8.45 -5.96
N HIS A 1138 23.77 8.71 -5.16
CA HIS A 1138 23.67 9.90 -4.30
C HIS A 1138 23.54 11.25 -5.04
N ARG A 1139 23.32 11.24 -6.36
CA ARG A 1139 23.26 12.45 -7.19
C ARG A 1139 21.92 12.74 -7.88
N GLY A 1140 21.09 11.72 -8.13
CA GLY A 1140 19.77 11.89 -8.74
C GLY A 1140 18.65 11.99 -7.71
N TYR A 1141 17.54 12.66 -8.02
CA TYR A 1141 16.28 12.49 -7.28
C TYR A 1141 15.08 12.91 -8.12
N ARG A 1142 13.88 12.40 -7.78
CA ARG A 1142 12.65 12.71 -8.49
C ARG A 1142 11.80 13.69 -7.67
N LEU A 1143 11.55 14.89 -8.18
CA LEU A 1143 10.76 15.92 -7.50
C LEU A 1143 9.52 16.36 -8.31
N PRO A 1144 8.41 16.72 -7.65
CA PRO A 1144 7.29 17.39 -8.30
C PRO A 1144 7.66 18.83 -8.65
N GLY A 1145 7.01 19.41 -9.67
CA GLY A 1145 7.20 20.82 -10.05
C GLY A 1145 6.94 21.81 -8.89
N GLN A 1146 6.08 21.45 -7.94
CA GLN A 1146 5.80 22.24 -6.72
C GLN A 1146 6.99 22.36 -5.76
N ALA A 1147 8.00 21.49 -5.86
CA ALA A 1147 9.16 21.53 -4.97
C ALA A 1147 10.31 22.42 -5.50
N ILE A 1148 10.26 22.88 -6.76
CA ILE A 1148 11.42 23.45 -7.47
C ILE A 1148 11.13 24.82 -8.10
N ILE A 1149 12.17 25.64 -8.27
CA ILE A 1149 12.14 26.89 -9.04
C ILE A 1149 13.02 26.71 -10.29
N ASN A 1150 12.51 27.12 -11.46
CA ASN A 1150 13.24 27.08 -12.74
C ASN A 1150 14.21 28.27 -12.87
N LEU A 1151 15.51 28.04 -12.79
CA LEU A 1151 16.55 29.07 -12.86
C LEU A 1151 16.79 29.62 -14.28
N CYS A 1152 16.24 28.98 -15.32
CA CYS A 1152 16.35 29.42 -16.71
C CYS A 1152 15.36 30.55 -17.08
N VAL A 1153 14.34 30.80 -16.26
CA VAL A 1153 13.33 31.85 -16.47
C VAL A 1153 13.99 33.23 -16.53
N ASN A 1154 13.54 34.07 -17.47
CA ASN A 1154 14.04 35.43 -17.71
C ASN A 1154 15.54 35.57 -18.05
N ARG A 1155 16.28 34.47 -18.30
CA ARG A 1155 17.69 34.52 -18.74
C ARG A 1155 17.79 34.43 -20.27
N PRO A 1156 18.30 35.46 -20.98
CA PRO A 1156 18.34 35.46 -22.46
C PRO A 1156 19.21 34.35 -23.05
N HIS A 1157 20.21 33.84 -22.31
CA HIS A 1157 21.04 32.72 -22.75
C HIS A 1157 20.36 31.33 -22.61
N CYS A 1158 19.13 31.24 -22.08
CA CYS A 1158 18.37 29.99 -21.98
C CYS A 1158 17.15 29.95 -22.91
N SER A 1159 16.99 30.92 -23.83
CA SER A 1159 15.78 31.03 -24.66
C SER A 1159 15.62 29.85 -25.62
N TYR A 1160 14.73 28.92 -25.28
CA TYR A 1160 14.12 28.01 -26.25
C TYR A 1160 13.37 28.87 -27.28
N ASN A 1161 13.64 28.67 -28.57
CA ASN A 1161 12.93 29.41 -29.61
C ASN A 1161 11.50 28.85 -29.71
N ARG A 1162 10.54 29.50 -29.02
CA ARG A 1162 9.19 28.97 -28.70
C ARG A 1162 8.31 28.59 -29.92
N ASN A 1163 8.80 28.75 -31.15
CA ASN A 1163 8.06 28.52 -32.40
C ASN A 1163 8.76 27.60 -33.43
N SER A 1164 9.83 26.87 -33.09
CA SER A 1164 10.41 25.89 -34.02
C SER A 1164 9.64 24.57 -34.02
N LYS A 1165 8.77 24.37 -35.03
CA LYS A 1165 8.33 23.00 -35.42
C LYS A 1165 9.57 22.17 -35.80
N PRO A 1166 9.62 20.86 -35.51
CA PRO A 1166 10.69 20.00 -36.01
C PRO A 1166 10.54 19.82 -37.52
N THR A 1167 11.24 20.63 -38.32
CA THR A 1167 11.46 20.35 -39.73
C THR A 1167 12.48 19.23 -39.86
N ALA A 1168 12.08 18.12 -40.48
CA ALA A 1168 13.00 17.07 -40.89
C ALA A 1168 14.01 17.64 -41.88
N VAL A 1169 15.28 17.70 -41.48
CA VAL A 1169 16.38 18.01 -42.40
C VAL A 1169 16.74 16.70 -43.12
N VAL A 1170 16.21 16.54 -44.32
CA VAL A 1170 16.75 15.60 -45.31
C VAL A 1170 17.86 16.36 -46.04
N GLU A 1171 19.12 16.04 -45.76
CA GLU A 1171 20.22 16.52 -46.61
C GLU A 1171 20.23 15.72 -47.93
N PRO A 1172 20.27 16.39 -49.09
CA PRO A 1172 20.41 15.72 -50.36
C PRO A 1172 21.85 15.19 -50.54
N SER A 1173 21.96 13.99 -51.11
CA SER A 1173 23.24 13.39 -51.49
C SER A 1173 23.97 14.21 -52.56
N GLY A 1174 25.24 14.58 -52.36
CA GLY A 1174 26.05 15.17 -53.43
C GLY A 1174 27.47 15.62 -53.05
N SER A 1175 28.47 14.83 -53.46
CA SER A 1175 29.84 15.21 -53.89
C SER A 1175 30.73 16.14 -53.03
N PHE A 1176 31.90 15.58 -52.67
CA PHE A 1176 33.19 16.23 -52.44
C PHE A 1176 33.39 17.62 -53.09
N PHE A 1177 33.97 18.56 -52.33
CA PHE A 1177 35.23 19.24 -52.69
C PHE A 1177 35.91 19.80 -51.41
N MET A 1178 37.23 19.68 -51.31
CA MET A 1178 38.05 20.47 -50.38
C MET A 1178 38.29 21.85 -51.00
N GLU A 1179 38.38 22.93 -50.21
CA GLU A 1179 39.48 23.88 -50.37
C GLU A 1179 39.72 24.81 -49.16
N VAL A 1180 40.81 25.57 -49.28
CA VAL A 1180 41.61 26.18 -48.21
C VAL A 1180 41.19 27.64 -47.93
N SER A 1181 41.49 28.08 -46.70
CA SER A 1181 41.35 29.46 -46.20
C SER A 1181 41.96 30.56 -47.09
N SER A 1182 41.32 31.73 -47.18
CA SER A 1182 42.01 33.02 -47.30
C SER A 1182 41.13 34.20 -46.84
N ASN A 1183 41.77 35.37 -46.66
CA ASN A 1183 41.30 36.53 -45.91
C ASN A 1183 40.57 37.60 -46.73
N ASN A 1184 39.86 38.46 -45.99
CA ASN A 1184 39.72 39.92 -46.15
C ASN A 1184 38.73 40.56 -47.16
N ASP A 1185 38.05 41.55 -46.58
CA ASP A 1185 37.77 42.91 -47.06
C ASP A 1185 36.66 43.24 -48.09
N ASN A 1186 35.77 44.10 -47.58
CA ASN A 1186 35.16 45.27 -48.22
C ASN A 1186 34.18 45.13 -49.40
N GLY A 1187 33.07 45.88 -49.29
CA GLY A 1187 32.62 46.72 -50.41
C GLY A 1187 31.16 46.61 -50.86
N HIS A 1188 30.29 47.37 -50.19
CA HIS A 1188 29.19 48.18 -50.77
C HIS A 1188 28.24 47.66 -51.89
N ASN A 1189 26.95 47.84 -51.59
CA ASN A 1189 25.91 48.46 -52.43
C ASN A 1189 25.24 47.70 -53.60
N SER A 1190 23.94 47.44 -53.35
CA SER A 1190 22.81 48.00 -54.14
C SER A 1190 22.26 47.25 -55.36
N ALA A 1191 21.03 46.74 -55.15
CA ALA A 1191 19.82 46.82 -56.00
C ALA A 1191 19.87 46.45 -57.50
N PHE A 1192 18.85 45.68 -57.94
CA PHE A 1192 17.88 46.19 -58.93
C PHE A 1192 16.53 45.42 -58.82
N ALA A 1193 15.44 46.05 -59.26
CA ALA A 1193 14.07 45.59 -59.10
C ALA A 1193 13.35 45.30 -60.45
N SER A 1194 12.08 44.84 -60.34
CA SER A 1194 10.98 44.99 -61.33
C SER A 1194 10.96 44.00 -62.54
N TRP A 1195 9.82 43.68 -63.19
CA TRP A 1195 8.39 43.90 -62.88
C TRP A 1195 7.45 43.09 -63.80
N ARG A 1196 6.32 42.56 -63.25
CA ARG A 1196 5.00 42.36 -63.94
C ARG A 1196 4.98 41.38 -65.16
N ASN A 1197 3.84 40.90 -65.70
CA ASN A 1197 2.43 41.31 -65.62
C ASN A 1197 1.42 40.16 -65.89
N LYS A 1198 0.13 40.37 -65.54
CA LYS A 1198 -1.09 39.64 -66.01
C LYS A 1198 -1.50 40.09 -67.45
N PRO A 1199 -2.57 39.58 -68.15
CA PRO A 1199 -3.75 38.78 -67.73
C PRO A 1199 -3.91 37.46 -68.58
N GLN A 1200 -5.05 36.74 -68.79
CA GLN A 1200 -6.49 36.94 -68.48
C GLN A 1200 -7.27 35.63 -68.16
N SER A 1201 -8.35 35.31 -68.90
CA SER A 1201 -9.34 34.21 -68.74
C SER A 1201 -9.77 33.69 -70.13
N ASP A 1202 -10.32 32.46 -70.30
CA ASP A 1202 -11.76 32.14 -70.23
C ASP A 1202 -12.04 30.62 -70.36
N ALA A 1203 -13.25 30.19 -69.92
CA ALA A 1203 -14.03 28.99 -70.31
C ALA A 1203 -13.39 27.57 -70.18
N GLU A 1204 -14.07 26.44 -69.97
CA GLU A 1204 -15.44 25.98 -69.59
C GLU A 1204 -15.19 24.53 -69.05
N GLN A 1205 -15.93 23.90 -68.14
CA GLN A 1205 -17.34 23.95 -67.74
C GLN A 1205 -17.48 23.58 -66.25
#